data_AF-A0A1B0AI74-F1
#
_entry.id   AF-A0A1B0AI74-F1
#
_cell.length_a   1.000
_cell.length_b   1.000
_cell.length_c   1.000
_cell.angle_alpha   90.00
_cell.angle_beta   90.00
_cell.angle_gamma   90.00
#
_symmetry.space_group_name_H-M   'P 1'
#
loop_
_entity.id
_entity.type
_entity.pdbx_description
1 polymer ?
#
loop_
_entity_poly.entity_id
_entity_poly.type
_entity_poly.pdbx_seq_one_letter_code
_entity_poly.pdbx_strand_id
1 'polypeptide(L)'
;MRFLLLIVVLGFYTTNADYHQSSVSVGVNFANISPYQSGHAMAESQTQDKTRNRRMYALCPPGFQRVGTECYSLIPQHSSWLEAHFFCKDKNSKLAEPKKFSDRKLREFLQKEDATTRANDPIWIGASYDWINKVWQWSITGHNLTQEAYTQIETKNNENMENHCAAYDPHLQYRWSSRLCVDKHRFICQHKMPKVSEKNRYKVYSRWNATYPNQLANEVILEVIDRRSRIGSRINRRVKAEGSNEVMLVPVRPGNARRRPQLVNPPSTNDVNYQLPSTAASTHPNDIVHHFKPTKQPNHRPGTTLTALNNEIMAPEPTPTIVPAHLEDERRKQRQRLILDRKLKRQREKELRRLQRKKERQEKMRREKQQRLREQRKLREEQKRNLKLQQQQRREQQQRELNELKQKENDLAQERQQREQQSQQQQQILSNLRREHEEEEKQRQRDEAEEERRKAYLQRLKEQEEQEKVQRQEVKRQEFEKRLIEERKQEEERKAYEQKLHKEHEQRLQKEADDKARQLAEEHERKRLQDEENRRRLEIQENQRQEQMKNQLDEEEERLRLEQLEEERRVEERELARLREENRRREELQLKRAKEIEHLEEQQRKIAEEEERIQTELEEAERQRQLEHERKLQLAEQESKAKEEARKREEEREEQERLMKLEKAKRIADKRAEQVKNEKLKNYTERLAKLSEEDQKKFLEMRKLRRALKEKKMKEILKKKQQLSTDSNINNEAFIANTNHE
;
A
#
# COMPACT_ATOMS: atom_id res chain seq x y z
N MET A 1 32.99 -1.66 78.71
CA MET A 1 31.69 -0.98 78.84
C MET A 1 30.82 -1.42 77.68
N ARG A 2 30.11 -2.57 77.82
CA ARG A 2 28.63 -2.69 77.84
C ARG A 2 28.02 -2.36 76.46
N PHE A 3 27.59 -3.31 75.61
CA PHE A 3 26.68 -4.46 75.77
C PHE A 3 25.41 -4.12 76.56
N LEU A 4 24.26 -4.49 75.97
CA LEU A 4 22.94 -4.74 76.61
C LEU A 4 22.10 -3.47 76.84
N LEU A 5 20.84 -3.33 76.40
CA LEU A 5 19.73 -4.26 76.08
C LEU A 5 18.62 -3.42 75.40
N LEU A 6 18.10 -3.72 74.20
CA LEU A 6 16.89 -4.51 73.91
C LEU A 6 15.86 -4.62 75.06
N ILE A 7 14.58 -4.38 74.75
CA ILE A 7 13.39 -5.22 74.99
C ILE A 7 12.13 -4.32 75.15
N VAL A 8 11.04 -4.80 74.54
CA VAL A 8 9.61 -4.54 74.74
C VAL A 8 8.98 -3.46 73.83
N VAL A 9 8.34 -3.76 72.69
CA VAL A 9 7.20 -4.67 72.40
C VAL A 9 5.84 -4.00 72.72
N LEU A 10 5.03 -3.86 71.65
CA LEU A 10 3.58 -3.60 71.60
C LEU A 10 3.13 -2.14 71.83
N GLY A 11 2.20 -1.60 71.05
CA GLY A 11 1.44 -2.23 69.99
C GLY A 11 0.26 -1.38 69.53
N PHE A 12 -0.12 -1.67 68.28
CA PHE A 12 -1.46 -1.58 67.69
C PHE A 12 -2.04 -0.18 67.51
N TYR A 13 -1.99 0.32 66.27
CA TYR A 13 -3.15 0.35 65.36
C TYR A 13 -2.68 0.55 63.92
N THR A 14 -2.46 -0.55 63.20
CA THR A 14 -2.55 -0.55 61.73
C THR A 14 -3.38 -1.76 61.27
N THR A 15 -4.49 -1.44 60.62
CA THR A 15 -5.40 -2.30 59.84
C THR A 15 -5.79 -1.41 58.65
N ASN A 16 -5.76 -1.77 57.37
CA ASN A 16 -5.80 -3.07 56.71
C ASN A 16 -5.13 -3.01 55.32
N ALA A 17 -4.63 -4.19 54.92
CA ALA A 17 -4.65 -4.81 53.59
C ALA A 17 -3.75 -4.26 52.47
N ASP A 18 -2.64 -4.95 52.35
CA ASP A 18 -1.73 -5.08 51.21
C ASP A 18 -2.19 -6.11 50.15
N TYR A 19 -1.39 -6.13 49.07
CA TYR A 19 -0.91 -7.29 48.29
C TYR A 19 -1.69 -7.72 47.03
N HIS A 20 -1.09 -8.19 45.92
CA HIS A 20 0.19 -8.89 45.73
C HIS A 20 0.86 -8.55 44.37
N GLN A 21 2.17 -8.34 44.43
CA GLN A 21 3.13 -8.69 43.39
C GLN A 21 3.81 -9.99 43.83
N SER A 22 3.98 -10.98 42.95
CA SER A 22 4.93 -12.08 43.14
C SER A 22 5.25 -12.79 41.83
N SER A 23 6.51 -13.20 41.78
CA SER A 23 7.28 -13.81 40.72
C SER A 23 7.71 -15.23 41.11
N VAL A 24 8.18 -15.99 40.11
CA VAL A 24 9.19 -17.09 40.14
C VAL A 24 8.72 -18.55 40.01
N SER A 25 9.40 -19.21 39.04
CA SER A 25 9.79 -20.63 38.82
C SER A 25 8.68 -21.70 38.71
N VAL A 26 8.82 -22.77 37.93
CA VAL A 26 9.86 -23.81 37.79
C VAL A 26 9.71 -24.42 36.38
N GLY A 27 10.68 -24.95 35.64
CA GLY A 27 12.08 -25.27 35.83
C GLY A 27 12.52 -26.06 34.59
N VAL A 28 13.72 -25.79 34.10
CA VAL A 28 14.38 -26.62 33.09
C VAL A 28 15.12 -27.70 33.88
N ASN A 29 14.84 -28.97 33.62
CA ASN A 29 15.73 -30.05 34.01
C ASN A 29 15.90 -31.02 32.85
N PHE A 30 17.14 -31.07 32.38
CA PHE A 30 17.67 -32.04 31.44
C PHE A 30 18.23 -33.19 32.27
N ALA A 31 17.67 -34.39 32.15
CA ALA A 31 18.35 -35.64 32.46
C ALA A 31 17.81 -36.75 31.54
N ASN A 32 18.74 -37.54 31.03
CA ASN A 32 18.72 -38.31 29.80
C ASN A 32 18.48 -39.81 30.05
N ILE A 33 18.22 -40.57 28.97
CA ILE A 33 18.23 -42.06 28.80
C ILE A 33 16.89 -42.79 29.12
N SER A 34 16.29 -43.68 28.33
CA SER A 34 16.32 -44.09 26.90
C SER A 34 15.08 -45.03 26.66
N PRO A 35 14.91 -45.84 25.59
CA PRO A 35 13.68 -45.88 24.80
C PRO A 35 12.88 -47.20 24.96
N TYR A 36 11.55 -47.15 24.85
CA TYR A 36 10.63 -48.19 24.32
C TYR A 36 9.28 -48.04 25.02
N GLN A 37 8.24 -47.61 24.29
CA GLN A 37 7.10 -48.47 23.95
C GLN A 37 5.94 -47.63 23.39
N SER A 38 5.51 -48.09 22.23
CA SER A 38 4.25 -47.82 21.53
C SER A 38 3.02 -47.88 22.42
N GLY A 39 2.07 -46.96 22.21
CA GLY A 39 0.71 -47.09 22.72
C GLY A 39 -0.20 -45.98 22.21
N HIS A 40 -0.95 -46.28 21.16
CA HIS A 40 -2.02 -45.45 20.63
C HIS A 40 -3.04 -45.07 21.72
N ALA A 41 -3.26 -43.78 21.92
CA ALA A 41 -4.48 -43.26 22.52
C ALA A 41 -4.98 -42.08 21.67
N MET A 42 -6.21 -42.22 21.20
CA MET A 42 -6.90 -41.36 20.24
C MET A 42 -6.98 -39.92 20.78
N ALA A 43 -6.39 -38.97 20.04
CA ALA A 43 -6.59 -37.56 20.28
C ALA A 43 -8.04 -37.21 19.94
N GLU A 44 -8.82 -36.96 20.98
CA GLU A 44 -10.10 -36.29 20.91
C GLU A 44 -9.87 -34.92 20.26
N SER A 45 -10.41 -34.78 19.05
CA SER A 45 -10.39 -33.55 18.27
C SER A 45 -11.28 -32.51 18.96
N GLN A 46 -10.75 -31.88 20.02
CA GLN A 46 -11.17 -30.55 20.39
C GLN A 46 -10.65 -29.60 19.31
N THR A 47 -11.44 -29.43 18.25
CA THR A 47 -11.37 -28.23 17.43
C THR A 47 -11.74 -27.06 18.34
N GLN A 48 -10.74 -26.53 19.05
CA GLN A 48 -10.77 -25.12 19.40
C GLN A 48 -10.84 -24.38 18.08
N ASP A 49 -12.07 -24.10 17.65
CA ASP A 49 -12.38 -23.06 16.70
C ASP A 49 -11.97 -21.75 17.38
N LYS A 50 -10.65 -21.46 17.37
CA LYS A 50 -10.10 -20.13 17.51
C LYS A 50 -10.64 -19.36 16.32
N THR A 51 -11.88 -18.93 16.46
CA THR A 51 -12.51 -17.93 15.62
C THR A 51 -11.54 -16.76 15.59
N ARG A 52 -10.78 -16.64 14.49
CA ARG A 52 -9.96 -15.46 14.22
C ARG A 52 -10.93 -14.28 14.15
N ASN A 53 -11.14 -13.60 15.27
CA ASN A 53 -11.81 -12.31 15.31
C ASN A 53 -11.03 -11.41 14.36
N ARG A 54 -11.64 -11.06 13.23
CA ARG A 54 -10.99 -10.21 12.24
C ARG A 54 -10.97 -8.80 12.81
N ARG A 55 -9.91 -8.46 13.54
CA ARG A 55 -9.69 -7.12 14.09
C ARG A 55 -9.50 -6.12 12.95
N MET A 56 -10.17 -4.98 13.06
CA MET A 56 -9.96 -3.81 12.22
C MET A 56 -9.48 -2.66 13.10
N TYR A 57 -8.84 -1.66 12.53
CA TYR A 57 -8.36 -0.49 13.23
C TYR A 57 -9.08 0.72 12.64
N ALA A 58 -9.74 1.49 13.51
CA ALA A 58 -10.21 2.83 13.20
C ALA A 58 -9.11 3.82 13.60
N LEU A 59 -8.68 4.65 12.66
CA LEU A 59 -7.62 5.63 12.91
C LEU A 59 -8.18 7.04 12.82
N CYS A 60 -7.84 7.88 13.79
CA CYS A 60 -8.02 9.32 13.73
C CYS A 60 -6.64 10.01 13.66
N PRO A 61 -6.51 11.10 12.89
CA PRO A 61 -5.26 11.85 12.88
C PRO A 61 -4.89 12.34 14.30
N PRO A 62 -3.61 12.61 14.56
CA PRO A 62 -3.18 13.21 15.82
C PRO A 62 -3.97 14.48 16.16
N GLY A 63 -4.38 14.65 17.41
CA GLY A 63 -5.22 15.77 17.85
C GLY A 63 -6.70 15.68 17.46
N PHE A 64 -7.12 14.61 16.77
CA PHE A 64 -8.55 14.32 16.53
C PHE A 64 -9.05 13.25 17.49
N GLN A 65 -10.23 13.50 18.04
CA GLN A 65 -10.97 12.60 18.91
C GLN A 65 -12.06 11.86 18.11
N ARG A 66 -12.33 10.60 18.48
CA ARG A 66 -13.36 9.80 17.84
C ARG A 66 -14.73 10.15 18.41
N VAL A 67 -15.65 10.62 17.55
CA VAL A 67 -17.05 10.80 17.90
C VAL A 67 -17.92 10.01 16.92
N GLY A 68 -18.44 8.86 17.38
CA GLY A 68 -19.18 7.93 16.53
C GLY A 68 -18.31 7.31 15.44
N THR A 69 -18.66 7.57 14.17
CA THR A 69 -18.02 6.97 12.99
C THR A 69 -16.99 7.87 12.30
N GLU A 70 -16.79 9.08 12.81
CA GLU A 70 -15.93 10.13 12.25
C GLU A 70 -14.97 10.66 13.33
N CYS A 71 -13.94 11.40 12.90
CA CYS A 71 -12.96 12.02 13.79
C CYS A 71 -13.19 13.53 13.82
N TYR A 72 -13.13 14.14 15.00
CA TYR A 72 -13.33 15.57 15.19
C TYR A 72 -12.21 16.18 16.03
N SER A 73 -11.83 17.41 15.73
CA SER A 73 -10.85 18.18 16.50
C SER A 73 -11.44 19.54 16.82
N LEU A 74 -11.64 19.83 18.10
CA LEU A 74 -12.08 21.13 18.57
C LEU A 74 -10.86 22.03 18.69
N ILE A 75 -10.85 23.13 17.93
CA ILE A 75 -9.75 24.09 17.94
C ILE A 75 -10.15 25.26 18.84
N PRO A 76 -9.36 25.56 19.89
CA PRO A 76 -9.69 26.61 20.85
C PRO A 76 -9.43 28.03 20.31
N GLN A 77 -8.76 28.18 19.16
CA GLN A 77 -8.49 29.46 18.52
C GLN A 77 -9.78 30.07 17.96
N HIS A 78 -9.98 31.38 18.19
CA HIS A 78 -11.08 32.15 17.62
C HIS A 78 -10.70 32.74 16.27
N SER A 79 -11.39 32.31 15.22
CA SER A 79 -11.15 32.73 13.84
C SER A 79 -12.47 33.05 13.14
N SER A 80 -12.39 33.82 12.05
CA SER A 80 -13.55 33.98 11.15
C SER A 80 -13.94 32.64 10.53
N TRP A 81 -15.17 32.51 10.04
CA TRP A 81 -15.62 31.24 9.45
C TRP A 81 -14.75 30.81 8.25
N LEU A 82 -14.35 31.76 7.40
CA LEU A 82 -13.51 31.50 6.23
C LEU A 82 -12.10 31.06 6.63
N GLU A 83 -11.52 31.70 7.65
CA GLU A 83 -10.20 31.32 8.17
C GLU A 83 -10.22 29.94 8.83
N ALA A 84 -11.27 29.65 9.62
CA ALA A 84 -11.51 28.32 10.19
C ALA A 84 -11.63 27.24 9.10
N HIS A 85 -12.28 27.56 7.98
CA HIS A 85 -12.39 26.67 6.83
C HIS A 85 -11.02 26.31 6.26
N PHE A 86 -10.17 27.30 6.01
CA PHE A 86 -8.80 27.08 5.51
C PHE A 86 -7.94 26.33 6.51
N PHE A 87 -8.03 26.67 7.80
CA PHE A 87 -7.29 25.97 8.84
C PHE A 87 -7.61 24.47 8.87
N CYS A 88 -8.90 24.10 8.80
CA CYS A 88 -9.26 22.69 8.73
C CYS A 88 -8.75 22.03 7.43
N LYS A 89 -8.80 22.76 6.31
CA LYS A 89 -8.30 22.28 5.00
C LYS A 89 -6.80 21.99 5.02
N ASP A 90 -5.99 22.85 5.64
CA ASP A 90 -4.54 22.69 5.78
C ASP A 90 -4.18 21.44 6.59
N LYS A 91 -5.03 21.08 7.58
CA LYS A 91 -4.93 19.83 8.35
C LYS A 91 -5.48 18.60 7.61
N ASN A 92 -5.68 18.70 6.30
CA ASN A 92 -6.29 17.69 5.43
C ASN A 92 -7.67 17.22 5.92
N SER A 93 -8.39 18.13 6.57
CA SER A 93 -9.71 17.93 7.16
C SER A 93 -10.68 18.98 6.59
N LYS A 94 -11.89 19.05 7.12
CA LYS A 94 -12.86 20.08 6.74
C LYS A 94 -13.57 20.63 7.97
N LEU A 95 -14.19 21.80 7.87
CA LEU A 95 -15.15 22.22 8.89
C LEU A 95 -16.22 21.13 9.07
N ALA A 96 -16.69 20.95 10.30
CA ALA A 96 -17.61 19.87 10.60
C ALA A 96 -18.92 19.99 9.82
N GLU A 97 -19.28 18.93 9.11
CA GLU A 97 -20.56 18.75 8.42
C GLU A 97 -21.31 17.58 9.08
N PRO A 98 -21.83 17.79 10.31
CA PRO A 98 -22.49 16.73 11.06
C PRO A 98 -23.78 16.29 10.37
N LYS A 99 -23.88 14.98 10.08
CA LYS A 99 -25.10 14.34 9.58
C LYS A 99 -26.02 13.95 10.75
N LYS A 100 -27.31 13.71 10.50
CA LYS A 100 -28.36 13.40 11.51
C LYS A 100 -27.87 12.59 12.73
N PHE A 101 -27.27 11.41 12.53
CA PHE A 101 -26.80 10.56 13.65
C PHE A 101 -25.49 11.02 14.29
N SER A 102 -24.59 11.68 13.56
CA SER A 102 -23.34 12.19 14.10
C SER A 102 -23.54 13.51 14.85
N ASP A 103 -24.51 14.33 14.43
CA ASP A 103 -24.86 15.62 15.05
C ASP A 103 -25.25 15.48 16.51
N ARG A 104 -26.15 14.55 16.85
CA ARG A 104 -26.53 14.29 18.25
C ARG A 104 -25.32 13.95 19.13
N LYS A 105 -24.45 13.05 18.67
CA LYS A 105 -23.25 12.64 19.40
C LYS A 105 -22.23 13.77 19.53
N LEU A 106 -22.11 14.59 18.49
CA LEU A 106 -21.22 15.74 18.51
C LEU A 106 -21.69 16.76 19.55
N ARG A 107 -22.99 17.01 19.66
CA ARG A 107 -23.57 17.86 20.72
C ARG A 107 -23.29 17.32 22.12
N GLU A 108 -23.53 16.04 22.36
CA GLU A 108 -23.22 15.38 23.64
C GLU A 108 -21.73 15.49 24.00
N PHE A 109 -20.85 15.33 22.99
CA PHE A 109 -19.41 15.50 23.15
C PHE A 109 -19.04 16.94 23.52
N LEU A 110 -19.55 17.93 22.77
CA LEU A 110 -19.28 19.35 23.01
C LEU A 110 -19.78 19.80 24.39
N GLN A 111 -20.99 19.38 24.78
CA GLN A 111 -21.54 19.67 26.11
C GLN A 111 -20.63 19.16 27.23
N LYS A 112 -20.03 17.98 27.07
CA LYS A 112 -19.11 17.41 28.06
C LYS A 112 -17.77 18.13 28.11
N GLU A 113 -17.20 18.46 26.94
CA GLU A 113 -15.92 19.15 26.83
C GLU A 113 -15.99 20.57 27.40
N ASP A 114 -17.02 21.33 27.04
CA ASP A 114 -17.21 22.70 27.52
C ASP A 114 -17.68 22.73 29.00
N ALA A 115 -18.40 21.71 29.49
CA ALA A 115 -18.65 21.57 30.94
C ALA A 115 -17.35 21.40 31.75
N THR A 116 -16.32 20.78 31.14
CA THR A 116 -15.00 20.59 31.77
C THR A 116 -14.16 21.86 31.67
N THR A 117 -14.17 22.52 30.51
CA THR A 117 -13.33 23.69 30.20
C THR A 117 -13.95 25.01 30.66
N ARG A 118 -15.26 25.01 30.96
CA ARG A 118 -16.08 26.19 31.31
C ARG A 118 -16.10 27.26 30.22
N ALA A 119 -15.98 26.84 28.97
CA ALA A 119 -16.05 27.73 27.81
C ALA A 119 -17.49 27.75 27.27
N ASN A 120 -18.04 28.94 27.03
CA ASN A 120 -19.43 29.14 26.58
C ASN A 120 -19.50 29.86 25.22
N ASP A 121 -18.45 29.78 24.41
CA ASP A 121 -18.42 30.45 23.11
C ASP A 121 -19.01 29.57 22.00
N PRO A 122 -19.71 30.17 21.01
CA PRO A 122 -20.16 29.47 19.81
C PRO A 122 -19.02 28.78 19.07
N ILE A 123 -19.36 27.73 18.31
CA ILE A 123 -18.40 26.91 17.58
C ILE A 123 -18.80 26.80 16.11
N TRP A 124 -17.95 27.27 15.19
CA TRP A 124 -18.21 27.21 13.76
C TRP A 124 -18.33 25.79 13.22
N ILE A 125 -19.31 25.59 12.33
CA ILE A 125 -19.51 24.38 11.53
C ILE A 125 -19.54 24.71 10.04
N GLY A 126 -19.38 23.70 9.18
CA GLY A 126 -19.17 23.86 7.74
C GLY A 126 -20.41 24.17 6.92
N ALA A 127 -21.38 24.92 7.46
CA ALA A 127 -22.56 25.36 6.71
C ALA A 127 -22.58 26.88 6.56
N SER A 128 -22.96 27.35 5.37
CA SER A 128 -23.12 28.76 5.04
C SER A 128 -24.45 28.98 4.34
N TYR A 129 -24.97 30.21 4.45
CA TYR A 129 -26.21 30.58 3.80
C TYR A 129 -25.94 31.12 2.40
N ASP A 130 -26.51 30.46 1.38
CA ASP A 130 -26.53 30.99 0.04
C ASP A 130 -27.64 32.04 -0.07
N TRP A 131 -27.24 33.31 -0.05
CA TRP A 131 -28.15 34.44 -0.08
C TRP A 131 -28.86 34.61 -1.42
N ILE A 132 -28.32 34.07 -2.52
CA ILE A 132 -28.90 34.14 -3.86
C ILE A 132 -30.07 33.15 -3.94
N ASN A 133 -29.80 31.89 -3.59
CA ASN A 133 -30.77 30.81 -3.66
C ASN A 133 -31.66 30.72 -2.41
N LYS A 134 -31.40 31.53 -1.38
CA LYS A 134 -32.10 31.54 -0.08
C LYS A 134 -32.13 30.15 0.57
N VAL A 135 -31.01 29.43 0.49
CA VAL A 135 -30.87 28.08 1.06
C VAL A 135 -29.59 27.94 1.87
N TRP A 136 -29.68 27.19 2.96
CA TRP A 136 -28.49 26.75 3.68
C TRP A 136 -27.83 25.58 2.96
N GLN A 137 -26.52 25.68 2.76
CA GLN A 137 -25.72 24.64 2.13
C GLN A 137 -24.46 24.31 2.92
N TRP A 138 -24.00 23.07 2.80
CA TRP A 138 -22.72 22.63 3.31
C TRP A 138 -21.58 23.16 2.43
N SER A 139 -20.52 23.71 3.02
CA SER A 139 -19.48 24.45 2.29
C SER A 139 -18.59 23.57 1.42
N ILE A 140 -18.34 22.31 1.80
CA ILE A 140 -17.47 21.41 1.01
C ILE A 140 -18.29 20.58 0.03
N THR A 141 -19.45 20.09 0.46
CA THR A 141 -20.27 19.22 -0.38
C THR A 141 -21.23 19.97 -1.29
N GLY A 142 -21.52 21.24 -1.00
CA GLY A 142 -22.51 22.05 -1.73
C GLY A 142 -23.94 21.50 -1.61
N HIS A 143 -24.17 20.52 -0.74
CA HIS A 143 -25.49 19.93 -0.56
C HIS A 143 -26.34 20.81 0.34
N ASN A 144 -27.59 21.03 -0.07
CA ASN A 144 -28.58 21.71 0.75
C ASN A 144 -28.78 20.96 2.06
N LEU A 145 -28.95 21.72 3.15
CA LEU A 145 -29.27 21.15 4.46
C LEU A 145 -30.64 20.46 4.39
N THR A 146 -30.74 19.23 4.89
CA THR A 146 -32.02 18.50 4.97
C THR A 146 -32.99 19.23 5.92
N GLN A 147 -34.27 19.33 5.54
CA GLN A 147 -35.35 20.10 6.21
C GLN A 147 -35.44 19.97 7.76
N GLU A 148 -35.07 18.82 8.34
CA GLU A 148 -35.10 18.62 9.80
C GLU A 148 -34.05 19.44 10.57
N ALA A 149 -32.97 19.86 9.90
CA ALA A 149 -31.94 20.73 10.47
C ALA A 149 -32.26 22.23 10.28
N TYR A 150 -33.03 22.53 9.24
CA TYR A 150 -33.42 23.87 8.80
C TYR A 150 -34.37 24.56 9.79
N THR A 151 -35.32 23.80 10.35
CA THR A 151 -36.35 24.30 11.28
C THR A 151 -35.81 24.78 12.65
N GLN A 152 -34.54 24.56 12.97
CA GLN A 152 -33.94 25.01 14.24
C GLN A 152 -33.11 26.29 14.12
N ILE A 153 -32.65 26.65 12.92
CA ILE A 153 -31.87 27.87 12.67
C ILE A 153 -32.80 29.09 12.56
N GLU A 154 -34.01 28.91 12.01
CA GLU A 154 -34.95 29.99 11.67
C GLU A 154 -36.11 30.17 12.67
N THR A 155 -35.85 30.50 13.95
CA THR A 155 -36.98 30.75 14.87
C THR A 155 -37.10 32.14 15.46
N LYS A 156 -36.27 33.13 15.13
CA LYS A 156 -36.48 34.47 15.72
C LYS A 156 -36.55 35.68 14.79
N ASN A 157 -35.68 35.91 13.82
CA ASN A 157 -35.67 37.21 13.12
C ASN A 157 -35.58 37.09 11.60
N ASN A 158 -36.59 37.62 10.90
CA ASN A 158 -36.57 38.00 9.48
C ASN A 158 -35.60 39.19 9.26
N GLU A 159 -34.34 39.03 9.61
CA GLU A 159 -33.28 39.99 9.28
C GLU A 159 -32.50 39.48 8.06
N ASN A 160 -31.83 40.38 7.35
CA ASN A 160 -31.02 40.05 6.18
C ASN A 160 -29.97 38.98 6.53
N MET A 161 -30.25 37.72 6.18
CA MET A 161 -29.35 36.56 6.37
C MET A 161 -28.13 36.61 5.43
N GLU A 162 -27.78 37.78 4.89
CA GLU A 162 -26.62 37.98 4.05
C GLU A 162 -25.36 37.72 4.88
N ASN A 163 -24.39 36.99 4.31
CA ASN A 163 -23.12 36.67 4.97
C ASN A 163 -23.26 35.95 6.33
N HIS A 164 -24.28 35.09 6.47
CA HIS A 164 -24.44 34.26 7.65
C HIS A 164 -23.88 32.85 7.48
N CYS A 165 -23.27 32.37 8.55
CA CYS A 165 -22.64 31.07 8.68
C CYS A 165 -23.22 30.33 9.89
N ALA A 166 -23.17 29.00 9.86
CA ALA A 166 -23.76 28.19 10.91
C ALA A 166 -22.74 27.92 12.02
N ALA A 167 -23.19 28.05 13.27
CA ALA A 167 -22.42 27.72 14.47
C ALA A 167 -23.25 26.89 15.45
N TYR A 168 -22.60 26.03 16.22
CA TYR A 168 -23.18 25.47 17.44
C TYR A 168 -23.21 26.52 18.54
N ASP A 169 -24.37 26.74 19.13
CA ASP A 169 -24.54 27.70 20.24
C ASP A 169 -24.70 26.97 21.59
N PRO A 170 -23.76 27.14 22.54
CA PRO A 170 -23.86 26.57 23.89
C PRO A 170 -25.18 26.92 24.61
N HIS A 171 -25.70 28.14 24.43
CA HIS A 171 -26.95 28.59 25.05
C HIS A 171 -28.18 27.87 24.49
N LEU A 172 -28.07 27.33 23.27
CA LEU A 172 -29.12 26.52 22.63
C LEU A 172 -28.83 25.02 22.76
N GLN A 173 -28.08 24.60 23.78
CA GLN A 173 -27.65 23.21 23.98
C GLN A 173 -26.86 22.64 22.78
N TYR A 174 -26.02 23.47 22.17
CA TYR A 174 -25.31 23.19 20.92
C TYR A 174 -26.28 22.83 19.79
N ARG A 175 -27.43 23.49 19.69
CA ARG A 175 -28.19 23.49 18.45
C ARG A 175 -27.55 24.45 17.45
N TRP A 176 -27.89 24.28 16.18
CA TRP A 176 -27.35 25.13 15.13
C TRP A 176 -27.99 26.51 15.23
N SER A 177 -27.15 27.53 15.10
CA SER A 177 -27.49 28.94 15.14
C SER A 177 -26.87 29.63 13.94
N SER A 178 -27.46 30.75 13.53
CA SER A 178 -26.94 31.62 12.49
C SER A 178 -26.10 32.73 13.12
N ARG A 179 -24.89 32.97 12.61
CA ARG A 179 -23.96 34.02 13.06
C ARG A 179 -23.29 34.68 11.85
N LEU A 180 -22.78 35.90 11.98
CA LEU A 180 -22.12 36.57 10.86
C LEU A 180 -20.79 35.86 10.56
N CYS A 181 -20.51 35.56 9.30
CA CYS A 181 -19.30 34.80 8.92
C CYS A 181 -17.98 35.48 9.30
N VAL A 182 -18.01 36.80 9.55
CA VAL A 182 -16.87 37.60 10.01
C VAL A 182 -16.60 37.50 11.50
N ASP A 183 -17.57 37.00 12.29
CA ASP A 183 -17.42 36.84 13.73
C ASP A 183 -16.31 35.84 14.06
N LYS A 184 -15.57 36.11 15.14
CA LYS A 184 -14.46 35.26 15.58
C LYS A 184 -14.96 34.28 16.64
N HIS A 185 -15.04 33.01 16.25
CA HIS A 185 -15.47 31.94 17.14
C HIS A 185 -14.50 30.77 17.07
N ARG A 186 -14.54 29.91 18.09
CA ARG A 186 -13.88 28.60 18.06
C ARG A 186 -14.47 27.78 16.93
N PHE A 187 -13.77 26.75 16.48
CA PHE A 187 -14.25 25.97 15.35
C PHE A 187 -13.88 24.50 15.50
N ILE A 188 -14.65 23.64 14.83
CA ILE A 188 -14.47 22.20 14.91
C ILE A 188 -14.21 21.63 13.52
N CYS A 189 -13.07 20.95 13.40
CA CYS A 189 -12.69 20.24 12.18
C CYS A 189 -13.19 18.80 12.24
N GLN A 190 -13.60 18.27 11.10
CA GLN A 190 -14.00 16.89 10.86
C GLN A 190 -13.06 16.22 9.86
N HIS A 191 -12.62 15.02 10.20
CA HIS A 191 -11.84 14.16 9.33
C HIS A 191 -12.50 12.78 9.22
N LYS A 192 -12.46 12.19 8.03
CA LYS A 192 -12.97 10.82 7.81
C LYS A 192 -12.16 9.82 8.62
N MET A 193 -12.82 8.90 9.33
CA MET A 193 -12.15 7.85 10.10
C MET A 193 -11.89 6.61 9.23
N PRO A 194 -10.65 6.37 8.74
CA PRO A 194 -10.34 5.21 7.92
C PRO A 194 -10.39 3.95 8.79
N LYS A 195 -11.08 2.92 8.29
CA LYS A 195 -11.23 1.63 8.96
C LYS A 195 -10.43 0.60 8.18
N VAL A 196 -9.25 0.25 8.66
CA VAL A 196 -8.28 -0.58 7.93
C VAL A 196 -7.99 -1.89 8.66
N SER A 197 -7.49 -2.89 7.93
CA SER A 197 -6.90 -4.07 8.56
C SER A 197 -5.53 -3.73 9.14
N GLU A 198 -5.07 -4.50 10.11
CA GLU A 198 -3.73 -4.40 10.71
C GLU A 198 -2.60 -4.20 9.70
N LYS A 199 -2.53 -5.05 8.67
CA LYS A 199 -1.52 -5.00 7.60
C LYS A 199 -1.50 -3.69 6.79
N ASN A 200 -2.59 -2.92 6.82
CA ASN A 200 -2.74 -1.69 6.03
C ASN A 200 -2.62 -0.43 6.91
N ARG A 201 -2.34 -0.56 8.21
CA ARG A 201 -2.16 0.57 9.12
C ARG A 201 -1.06 1.52 8.66
N TYR A 202 0.10 0.98 8.27
CA TYR A 202 1.25 1.75 7.80
C TYR A 202 0.92 2.69 6.63
N LYS A 203 -0.01 2.28 5.74
CA LYS A 203 -0.43 3.11 4.59
C LYS A 203 -1.16 4.38 5.04
N VAL A 204 -1.90 4.31 6.14
CA VAL A 204 -2.58 5.49 6.70
C VAL A 204 -1.55 6.43 7.33
N TYR A 205 -0.60 5.90 8.12
CA TYR A 205 0.48 6.68 8.71
C TYR A 205 1.35 7.35 7.63
N SER A 206 1.78 6.61 6.61
CA SER A 206 2.58 7.14 5.49
C SER A 206 1.85 8.28 4.78
N ARG A 207 0.54 8.16 4.54
CA ARG A 207 -0.26 9.23 3.92
C ARG A 207 -0.42 10.46 4.82
N TRP A 208 -0.44 10.28 6.14
CA TRP A 208 -0.57 11.38 7.09
C TRP A 208 0.76 11.99 7.52
N ASN A 209 1.89 11.35 7.22
CA ASN A 209 3.22 11.83 7.61
C ASN A 209 3.54 13.23 7.08
N ALA A 210 3.02 13.60 5.91
CA ALA A 210 3.18 14.94 5.34
C ALA A 210 2.46 16.02 6.17
N THR A 211 1.29 15.70 6.75
CA THR A 211 0.48 16.65 7.53
C THR A 211 0.83 16.60 9.03
N TYR A 212 1.24 15.44 9.53
CA TYR A 212 1.55 15.18 10.93
C TYR A 212 2.89 14.42 11.02
N PRO A 213 4.02 15.11 10.86
CA PRO A 213 5.33 14.47 10.83
C PRO A 213 5.63 13.81 12.18
N ASN A 214 6.07 12.54 12.14
CA ASN A 214 6.47 11.76 13.32
C ASN A 214 5.40 11.56 14.41
N GLN A 215 4.13 11.88 14.14
CA GLN A 215 3.04 11.69 15.09
C GLN A 215 2.20 10.44 14.76
N LEU A 216 1.89 9.65 15.78
CA LEU A 216 1.04 8.47 15.63
C LEU A 216 -0.44 8.86 15.70
N ALA A 217 -1.21 8.39 14.73
CA ALA A 217 -2.67 8.36 14.75
C ALA A 217 -3.23 7.74 16.04
N ASN A 218 -4.30 8.36 16.54
CA ASN A 218 -5.14 7.81 17.60
C ASN A 218 -5.91 6.61 17.04
N GLU A 219 -5.52 5.41 17.45
CA GLU A 219 -6.15 4.19 16.94
C GLU A 219 -7.06 3.51 17.95
N VAL A 220 -8.14 2.93 17.43
CA VAL A 220 -9.10 2.15 18.20
C VAL A 220 -9.31 0.82 17.50
N ILE A 221 -9.14 -0.28 18.24
CA ILE A 221 -9.38 -1.62 17.73
C ILE A 221 -10.90 -1.83 17.61
N LEU A 222 -11.32 -2.28 16.44
CA LEU A 222 -12.69 -2.64 16.11
C LEU A 222 -12.81 -4.16 15.96
N GLU A 223 -13.64 -4.76 16.80
CA GLU A 223 -14.00 -6.16 16.75
C GLU A 223 -15.18 -6.39 15.80
N VAL A 224 -15.04 -7.29 14.84
CA VAL A 224 -16.14 -7.64 13.91
C VAL A 224 -17.12 -8.59 14.60
N ILE A 225 -18.38 -8.16 14.72
CA ILE A 225 -19.45 -8.88 15.45
C ILE A 225 -20.05 -9.99 14.59
N ASP A 226 -20.13 -9.80 13.27
CA ASP A 226 -20.79 -10.75 12.36
C ASP A 226 -19.97 -12.04 12.18
N ARG A 227 -20.18 -12.99 13.10
CA ARG A 227 -19.74 -14.38 12.96
C ARG A 227 -20.85 -15.16 12.24
N ARG A 228 -20.57 -15.61 11.01
CA ARG A 228 -21.37 -16.56 10.21
C ARG A 228 -22.76 -16.07 9.75
N SER A 229 -22.83 -15.65 8.49
CA SER A 229 -24.01 -15.89 7.68
C SER A 229 -23.55 -16.57 6.39
N ARG A 230 -23.84 -17.86 6.24
CA ARG A 230 -23.62 -18.62 5.00
C ARG A 230 -24.54 -18.17 3.86
N ILE A 231 -25.45 -17.25 4.13
CA ILE A 231 -26.34 -16.65 3.14
C ILE A 231 -25.75 -15.29 2.78
N GLY A 232 -25.24 -15.24 1.55
CA GLY A 232 -24.67 -14.06 0.94
C GLY A 232 -25.70 -12.96 0.80
N SER A 233 -25.55 -11.91 1.61
CA SER A 233 -25.92 -10.53 1.29
C SER A 233 -25.70 -9.71 2.56
N ARG A 234 -24.58 -8.98 2.68
CA ARG A 234 -24.46 -7.87 3.66
C ARG A 234 -23.53 -6.80 3.12
N ILE A 235 -24.13 -5.77 2.56
CA ILE A 235 -23.48 -4.54 2.07
C ILE A 235 -22.63 -3.88 3.17
N ASN A 236 -22.91 -4.14 4.46
CA ASN A 236 -22.20 -3.59 5.62
C ASN A 236 -21.82 -4.68 6.66
N ARG A 237 -20.63 -4.59 7.26
CA ARG A 237 -20.20 -5.37 8.46
C ARG A 237 -20.52 -4.61 9.74
N ARG A 238 -21.04 -5.30 10.75
CA ARG A 238 -21.14 -4.75 12.11
C ARG A 238 -19.83 -4.91 12.88
N VAL A 239 -19.36 -3.83 13.48
CA VAL A 239 -18.13 -3.77 14.28
C VAL A 239 -18.36 -3.05 15.60
N LYS A 240 -17.66 -3.46 16.66
CA LYS A 240 -17.69 -2.87 18.00
C LYS A 240 -16.31 -2.34 18.34
N ALA A 241 -16.20 -1.12 18.86
CA ALA A 241 -14.92 -0.60 19.33
C ALA A 241 -14.53 -1.22 20.69
N GLU A 242 -13.26 -1.54 20.87
CA GLU A 242 -12.72 -2.01 22.14
C GLU A 242 -12.98 -0.95 23.24
N GLY A 243 -13.51 -1.37 24.38
CA GLY A 243 -13.89 -0.47 25.47
C GLY A 243 -15.18 0.35 25.26
N SER A 244 -15.90 0.16 24.15
CA SER A 244 -17.18 0.85 23.89
C SER A 244 -18.30 -0.13 23.55
N ASN A 245 -19.51 0.09 24.08
CA ASN A 245 -20.69 -0.69 23.74
C ASN A 245 -21.32 -0.32 22.38
N GLU A 246 -20.70 0.59 21.63
CA GLU A 246 -21.20 1.09 20.37
C GLU A 246 -20.97 0.14 19.19
N VAL A 247 -22.03 -0.13 18.43
CA VAL A 247 -21.97 -0.92 17.18
C VAL A 247 -22.00 0.01 15.97
N MET A 248 -21.00 -0.11 15.10
CA MET A 248 -20.86 0.64 13.85
C MET A 248 -21.07 -0.26 12.64
N LEU A 249 -21.56 0.32 11.54
CA LEU A 249 -21.70 -0.34 10.24
C LEU A 249 -20.58 0.10 9.29
N VAL A 250 -19.81 -0.85 8.78
CA VAL A 250 -18.72 -0.62 7.83
C VAL A 250 -19.10 -1.19 6.46
N PRO A 251 -19.30 -0.35 5.43
CA PRO A 251 -19.57 -0.83 4.08
C PRO A 251 -18.45 -1.74 3.57
N VAL A 252 -18.82 -2.90 3.05
CA VAL A 252 -17.88 -3.80 2.37
C VAL A 252 -17.88 -3.40 0.90
N ARG A 253 -16.76 -2.83 0.41
CA ARG A 253 -16.58 -2.65 -1.03
C ARG A 253 -16.70 -4.03 -1.70
N PRO A 254 -17.60 -4.22 -2.68
CA PRO A 254 -17.60 -5.44 -3.48
C PRO A 254 -16.22 -5.58 -4.11
N GLY A 255 -15.52 -6.68 -3.82
CA GLY A 255 -14.31 -6.98 -4.57
C GLY A 255 -14.67 -7.17 -6.04
N ASN A 256 -13.83 -6.68 -6.94
CA ASN A 256 -13.87 -7.00 -8.37
C ASN A 256 -13.64 -8.51 -8.57
N ALA A 257 -14.67 -9.32 -8.29
CA ALA A 257 -14.77 -10.66 -8.83
C ALA A 257 -15.08 -10.47 -10.32
N ARG A 258 -14.11 -10.79 -11.17
CA ARG A 258 -14.29 -10.95 -12.62
C ARG A 258 -15.53 -11.82 -12.87
N ARG A 259 -16.70 -11.22 -13.08
CA ARG A 259 -17.81 -11.91 -13.74
C ARG A 259 -17.46 -11.91 -15.22
N ARG A 260 -17.01 -13.06 -15.72
CA ARG A 260 -17.14 -13.38 -17.15
C ARG A 260 -18.59 -13.04 -17.56
N PRO A 261 -18.82 -12.26 -18.62
CA PRO A 261 -20.15 -12.21 -19.22
C PRO A 261 -20.44 -13.63 -19.73
N GLN A 262 -21.39 -14.32 -19.10
CA GLN A 262 -22.03 -15.47 -19.71
C GLN A 262 -22.89 -14.92 -20.85
N LEU A 263 -22.64 -15.37 -22.07
CA LEU A 263 -23.53 -15.18 -23.20
C LEU A 263 -24.92 -15.69 -22.79
N VAL A 264 -25.87 -14.79 -22.72
CA VAL A 264 -27.29 -15.15 -22.64
C VAL A 264 -27.75 -15.31 -24.08
N ASN A 265 -27.99 -16.55 -24.50
CA ASN A 265 -28.78 -16.82 -25.70
C ASN A 265 -30.25 -16.43 -25.42
N PRO A 266 -30.95 -15.79 -26.37
CA PRO A 266 -32.37 -15.45 -26.20
C PRO A 266 -33.24 -16.72 -26.30
N PRO A 267 -34.35 -16.84 -25.55
CA PRO A 267 -35.25 -17.96 -25.68
C PRO A 267 -36.25 -17.72 -26.81
N SER A 268 -36.42 -18.72 -27.69
CA SER A 268 -37.53 -18.78 -28.63
C SER A 268 -38.76 -19.42 -27.96
N THR A 269 -39.83 -18.63 -27.88
CA THR A 269 -41.22 -18.95 -28.21
C THR A 269 -41.87 -20.27 -27.72
N ASN A 270 -43.01 -20.06 -27.04
CA ASN A 270 -44.24 -20.86 -26.98
C ASN A 270 -44.49 -21.70 -25.71
N ASP A 271 -45.19 -21.03 -24.79
CA ASP A 271 -46.39 -21.43 -24.04
C ASP A 271 -46.83 -22.91 -24.05
N VAL A 272 -47.17 -23.43 -22.87
CA VAL A 272 -48.56 -23.66 -22.40
C VAL A 272 -48.54 -24.46 -21.07
N ASN A 273 -48.92 -23.77 -19.99
CA ASN A 273 -49.98 -24.10 -19.03
C ASN A 273 -50.01 -25.37 -18.13
N TYR A 274 -50.53 -25.12 -16.92
CA TYR A 274 -51.17 -25.97 -15.89
C TYR A 274 -50.35 -26.78 -14.85
N GLN A 275 -50.43 -26.24 -13.61
CA GLN A 275 -50.72 -26.87 -12.30
C GLN A 275 -50.21 -28.28 -11.96
N LEU A 276 -49.53 -28.34 -10.80
CA LEU A 276 -49.38 -29.53 -9.96
C LEU A 276 -50.75 -30.05 -9.47
N PRO A 277 -50.88 -31.36 -9.23
CA PRO A 277 -50.92 -31.80 -7.84
C PRO A 277 -50.08 -33.05 -7.51
N SER A 278 -49.78 -33.13 -6.21
CA SER A 278 -49.19 -34.25 -5.47
C SER A 278 -50.09 -35.49 -5.47
N THR A 279 -49.51 -36.70 -5.48
CA THR A 279 -49.64 -37.75 -4.44
C THR A 279 -49.38 -39.16 -4.98
N ALA A 280 -48.98 -40.02 -4.04
CA ALA A 280 -49.13 -41.47 -3.99
C ALA A 280 -48.02 -42.38 -4.56
N ALA A 281 -47.51 -43.17 -3.62
CA ALA A 281 -46.69 -44.36 -3.73
C ALA A 281 -47.19 -45.39 -4.76
N SER A 282 -46.24 -46.08 -5.41
CA SER A 282 -46.36 -47.51 -5.69
C SER A 282 -44.97 -48.11 -5.88
N THR A 283 -44.74 -49.18 -5.14
CA THR A 283 -43.53 -50.00 -5.06
C THR A 283 -43.47 -51.02 -6.21
N HIS A 284 -42.29 -51.65 -6.37
CA HIS A 284 -41.98 -52.95 -7.03
C HIS A 284 -41.43 -52.88 -8.48
N PRO A 285 -40.65 -53.87 -8.99
CA PRO A 285 -39.63 -54.75 -8.37
C PRO A 285 -38.38 -54.98 -9.25
N ASN A 286 -37.18 -54.79 -8.68
CA ASN A 286 -36.04 -55.71 -8.82
C ASN A 286 -34.81 -55.13 -8.10
N ASP A 287 -34.81 -55.26 -6.77
CA ASP A 287 -33.60 -55.14 -5.97
C ASP A 287 -33.22 -56.53 -5.45
N ILE A 288 -32.18 -57.12 -6.04
CA ILE A 288 -31.57 -58.34 -5.53
C ILE A 288 -30.51 -57.96 -4.50
N VAL A 289 -30.80 -58.40 -3.29
CA VAL A 289 -30.10 -58.23 -2.02
C VAL A 289 -28.63 -58.66 -2.08
N HIS A 290 -27.73 -57.75 -1.68
CA HIS A 290 -26.42 -58.10 -1.13
C HIS A 290 -26.39 -57.81 0.38
N HIS A 291 -26.43 -58.88 1.18
CA HIS A 291 -26.13 -58.82 2.61
C HIS A 291 -24.66 -59.16 2.86
N PHE A 292 -23.89 -58.13 3.22
CA PHE A 292 -22.60 -58.26 3.89
C PHE A 292 -22.83 -58.38 5.41
N LYS A 293 -22.28 -59.42 6.04
CA LYS A 293 -22.08 -59.46 7.50
C LYS A 293 -20.77 -58.75 7.86
N PRO A 294 -20.72 -57.93 8.93
CA PRO A 294 -19.48 -57.39 9.43
C PRO A 294 -18.82 -58.33 10.45
N THR A 295 -17.53 -58.57 10.26
CA THR A 295 -16.60 -59.14 11.23
C THR A 295 -16.11 -58.06 12.20
N LYS A 296 -16.16 -58.34 13.50
CA LYS A 296 -15.26 -57.74 14.50
C LYS A 296 -14.52 -58.88 15.21
N GLN A 297 -13.20 -58.84 15.12
CA GLN A 297 -12.22 -59.48 16.00
C GLN A 297 -11.74 -58.40 17.01
N PRO A 298 -11.04 -58.68 18.14
CA PRO A 298 -9.92 -59.63 18.17
C PRO A 298 -9.55 -60.35 19.48
N ASN A 299 -8.64 -61.33 19.28
CA ASN A 299 -7.54 -61.79 20.12
C ASN A 299 -7.80 -62.34 21.54
N HIS A 300 -7.55 -63.63 21.74
CA HIS A 300 -6.35 -64.11 22.46
C HIS A 300 -6.11 -65.62 22.22
N ARG A 301 -4.83 -65.98 22.14
CA ARG A 301 -4.23 -67.32 22.28
C ARG A 301 -3.09 -67.14 23.30
N PRO A 302 -2.46 -68.19 23.90
CA PRO A 302 -2.65 -69.63 23.72
C PRO A 302 -2.71 -70.40 25.07
N GLY A 303 -2.84 -71.72 25.02
CA GLY A 303 -2.54 -72.58 26.18
C GLY A 303 -3.16 -73.96 26.09
N THR A 304 -2.46 -74.90 25.46
CA THR A 304 -2.75 -76.33 25.53
C THR A 304 -1.99 -76.90 26.72
N THR A 305 -2.67 -77.62 27.62
CA THR A 305 -2.05 -78.69 28.43
C THR A 305 -3.06 -79.79 28.67
N LEU A 306 -2.51 -81.00 28.71
CA LEU A 306 -3.14 -82.30 28.83
C LEU A 306 -3.73 -82.52 30.22
N THR A 307 -4.85 -83.24 30.29
CA THR A 307 -5.05 -84.21 31.38
C THR A 307 -5.96 -85.34 30.89
N ALA A 308 -5.47 -86.56 31.07
CA ALA A 308 -6.22 -87.81 30.97
C ALA A 308 -7.10 -87.99 32.22
N LEU A 309 -8.23 -88.69 32.08
CA LEU A 309 -8.58 -89.84 32.92
C LEU A 309 -9.94 -90.45 32.50
N ASN A 310 -9.86 -91.76 32.24
CA ASN A 310 -10.82 -92.84 32.46
C ASN A 310 -12.26 -92.50 32.90
N ASN A 311 -13.23 -93.20 32.30
CA ASN A 311 -14.04 -94.15 33.07
C ASN A 311 -14.66 -95.22 32.15
N GLU A 312 -14.49 -96.46 32.60
CA GLU A 312 -15.06 -97.71 32.11
C GLU A 312 -16.56 -97.78 32.42
N ILE A 313 -17.34 -98.54 31.64
CA ILE A 313 -18.49 -99.35 32.11
C ILE A 313 -18.70 -100.53 31.14
N MET A 314 -18.47 -101.72 31.70
CA MET A 314 -19.10 -103.05 31.57
C MET A 314 -19.68 -103.56 30.24
N ALA A 315 -19.14 -104.72 29.84
CA ALA A 315 -19.73 -105.69 28.92
C ALA A 315 -20.70 -106.66 29.64
N PRO A 316 -21.68 -107.26 28.93
CA PRO A 316 -22.36 -108.47 29.39
C PRO A 316 -21.75 -109.74 28.77
N GLU A 317 -21.80 -110.82 29.54
CA GLU A 317 -21.27 -112.16 29.25
C GLU A 317 -21.91 -112.87 28.03
N PRO A 318 -21.15 -113.74 27.32
CA PRO A 318 -21.67 -114.63 26.30
C PRO A 318 -21.95 -116.05 26.83
N THR A 319 -23.13 -116.58 26.54
CA THR A 319 -23.49 -118.00 26.72
C THR A 319 -22.73 -118.90 25.73
N PRO A 320 -22.33 -120.13 26.12
CA PRO A 320 -21.54 -121.01 25.27
C PRO A 320 -22.42 -121.74 24.25
N THR A 321 -22.23 -121.46 22.96
CA THR A 321 -22.74 -122.31 21.87
C THR A 321 -21.57 -123.01 21.21
N ILE A 322 -21.54 -124.34 21.30
CA ILE A 322 -20.56 -125.22 20.64
C ILE A 322 -20.71 -125.07 19.12
N VAL A 323 -19.64 -124.64 18.44
CA VAL A 323 -19.58 -124.53 16.97
C VAL A 323 -18.53 -125.52 16.43
N PRO A 324 -18.83 -126.36 15.41
CA PRO A 324 -17.91 -127.39 14.92
C PRO A 324 -16.65 -126.85 14.20
N ALA A 325 -15.56 -127.62 14.29
CA ALA A 325 -14.18 -127.31 13.88
C ALA A 325 -13.93 -126.97 12.37
N HIS A 326 -14.94 -126.98 11.50
CA HIS A 326 -14.78 -126.64 10.08
C HIS A 326 -14.95 -125.12 9.79
N LEU A 327 -15.40 -124.31 10.75
CA LEU A 327 -15.69 -122.88 10.56
C LEU A 327 -14.55 -121.92 11.02
N GLU A 328 -13.49 -122.43 11.64
CA GLU A 328 -12.36 -121.61 12.12
C GLU A 328 -11.31 -121.29 11.05
N ASP A 329 -11.12 -122.17 10.06
CA ASP A 329 -10.10 -121.98 9.01
C ASP A 329 -10.51 -120.91 7.97
N GLU A 330 -11.81 -120.81 7.66
CA GLU A 330 -12.37 -119.74 6.83
C GLU A 330 -12.29 -118.36 7.51
N ARG A 331 -12.61 -118.27 8.81
CA ARG A 331 -12.47 -117.02 9.59
C ARG A 331 -11.02 -116.51 9.65
N ARG A 332 -10.03 -117.41 9.67
CA ARG A 332 -8.60 -117.05 9.70
C ARG A 332 -8.13 -116.49 8.35
N LYS A 333 -8.53 -117.10 7.24
CA LYS A 333 -8.27 -116.63 5.87
C LYS A 333 -8.96 -115.29 5.57
N GLN A 334 -10.19 -115.10 6.06
CA GLN A 334 -10.95 -113.85 5.90
C GLN A 334 -10.33 -112.69 6.70
N ARG A 335 -9.83 -112.93 7.92
CA ARG A 335 -9.08 -111.93 8.72
C ARG A 335 -7.76 -111.54 8.06
N GLN A 336 -7.03 -112.48 7.45
CA GLN A 336 -5.79 -112.16 6.72
C GLN A 336 -6.04 -111.35 5.44
N ARG A 337 -7.09 -111.64 4.66
CA ARG A 337 -7.52 -110.82 3.51
C ARG A 337 -7.88 -109.39 3.93
N LEU A 338 -8.62 -109.21 5.05
CA LEU A 338 -8.98 -107.90 5.60
C LEU A 338 -7.78 -107.06 6.08
N ILE A 339 -6.71 -107.70 6.57
CA ILE A 339 -5.48 -107.01 7.00
C ILE A 339 -4.68 -106.51 5.79
N LEU A 340 -4.55 -107.34 4.75
CA LEU A 340 -3.86 -106.97 3.51
C LEU A 340 -4.57 -105.78 2.83
N ASP A 341 -5.89 -105.81 2.79
CA ASP A 341 -6.71 -104.76 2.16
C ASP A 341 -6.67 -103.44 2.95
N ARG A 342 -6.65 -103.50 4.29
CA ARG A 342 -6.39 -102.33 5.15
C ARG A 342 -5.00 -101.72 4.94
N LYS A 343 -3.97 -102.55 4.72
CA LYS A 343 -2.60 -102.05 4.41
C LYS A 343 -2.57 -101.34 3.05
N LEU A 344 -3.20 -101.93 2.02
CA LEU A 344 -3.28 -101.35 0.68
C LEU A 344 -4.05 -100.02 0.68
N LYS A 345 -5.17 -99.93 1.41
CA LYS A 345 -5.96 -98.71 1.59
C LYS A 345 -5.14 -97.59 2.25
N ARG A 346 -4.40 -97.88 3.32
CA ARG A 346 -3.51 -96.91 3.99
C ARG A 346 -2.38 -96.41 3.08
N GLN A 347 -1.87 -97.27 2.19
CA GLN A 347 -0.83 -96.91 1.23
C GLN A 347 -1.38 -95.97 0.15
N ARG A 348 -2.57 -96.27 -0.40
CA ARG A 348 -3.29 -95.38 -1.33
C ARG A 348 -3.62 -94.04 -0.70
N GLU A 349 -4.07 -94.01 0.56
CA GLU A 349 -4.32 -92.75 1.28
C GLU A 349 -3.06 -91.91 1.51
N LYS A 350 -1.93 -92.54 1.84
CA LYS A 350 -0.64 -91.84 1.99
C LYS A 350 -0.17 -91.23 0.67
N GLU A 351 -0.30 -91.96 -0.43
CA GLU A 351 -0.01 -91.48 -1.79
C GLU A 351 -0.95 -90.31 -2.18
N LEU A 352 -2.26 -90.44 -1.92
CA LEU A 352 -3.23 -89.38 -2.19
C LEU A 352 -2.89 -88.09 -1.41
N ARG A 353 -2.55 -88.22 -0.11
CA ARG A 353 -2.13 -87.08 0.73
C ARG A 353 -0.81 -86.46 0.24
N ARG A 354 0.13 -87.26 -0.25
CA ARG A 354 1.38 -86.74 -0.87
C ARG A 354 1.09 -85.95 -2.14
N LEU A 355 0.25 -86.47 -3.03
CA LEU A 355 -0.20 -85.80 -4.24
C LEU A 355 -0.96 -84.51 -3.93
N GLN A 356 -1.84 -84.53 -2.93
CA GLN A 356 -2.60 -83.36 -2.48
C GLN A 356 -1.67 -82.26 -1.96
N ARG A 357 -0.71 -82.59 -1.07
CA ARG A 357 0.31 -81.62 -0.59
C ARG A 357 1.17 -81.06 -1.73
N LYS A 358 1.49 -81.88 -2.75
CA LYS A 358 2.24 -81.43 -3.94
C LYS A 358 1.40 -80.45 -4.76
N LYS A 359 0.12 -80.73 -4.96
CA LYS A 359 -0.83 -79.87 -5.68
C LYS A 359 -1.07 -78.55 -4.93
N GLU A 360 -1.27 -78.59 -3.62
CA GLU A 360 -1.39 -77.41 -2.75
C GLU A 360 -0.13 -76.53 -2.79
N ARG A 361 1.07 -77.13 -2.74
CA ARG A 361 2.34 -76.39 -2.88
C ARG A 361 2.47 -75.72 -4.24
N GLN A 362 2.10 -76.40 -5.33
CA GLN A 362 2.10 -75.82 -6.67
C GLN A 362 1.07 -74.68 -6.80
N GLU A 363 -0.13 -74.86 -6.25
CA GLU A 363 -1.17 -73.85 -6.29
C GLU A 363 -0.79 -72.61 -5.47
N LYS A 364 -0.20 -72.80 -4.27
CA LYS A 364 0.35 -71.73 -3.45
C LYS A 364 1.42 -70.94 -4.20
N MET A 365 2.37 -71.62 -4.86
CA MET A 365 3.40 -70.99 -5.70
C MET A 365 2.79 -70.20 -6.86
N ARG A 366 1.75 -70.72 -7.53
CA ARG A 366 1.06 -69.99 -8.60
C ARG A 366 0.35 -68.74 -8.07
N ARG A 367 -0.32 -68.84 -6.92
CA ARG A 367 -1.00 -67.70 -6.27
C ARG A 367 0.00 -66.62 -5.84
N GLU A 368 1.11 -67.00 -5.21
CA GLU A 368 2.17 -66.06 -4.81
C GLU A 368 2.82 -65.38 -6.03
N LYS A 369 3.11 -66.13 -7.10
CA LYS A 369 3.65 -65.56 -8.34
C LYS A 369 2.66 -64.57 -8.98
N GLN A 370 1.38 -64.89 -8.95
CA GLN A 370 0.31 -64.03 -9.49
C GLN A 370 0.09 -62.77 -8.63
N GLN A 371 0.22 -62.87 -7.30
CA GLN A 371 0.20 -61.72 -6.40
C GLN A 371 1.39 -60.79 -6.63
N ARG A 372 2.62 -61.31 -6.70
CA ARG A 372 3.82 -60.51 -6.98
C ARG A 372 3.69 -59.77 -8.31
N LEU A 373 3.15 -60.41 -9.34
CA LEU A 373 2.94 -59.77 -10.65
C LEU A 373 1.90 -58.64 -10.57
N ARG A 374 0.82 -58.82 -9.78
CA ARG A 374 -0.19 -57.78 -9.55
C ARG A 374 0.38 -56.58 -8.80
N GLU A 375 1.17 -56.82 -7.76
CA GLU A 375 1.86 -55.75 -7.01
C GLU A 375 2.84 -54.99 -7.89
N GLN A 376 3.62 -55.70 -8.71
CA GLN A 376 4.57 -55.06 -9.62
C GLN A 376 3.88 -54.22 -10.71
N ARG A 377 2.67 -54.63 -11.16
CA ARG A 377 1.84 -53.82 -12.07
C ARG A 377 1.30 -52.57 -11.39
N LYS A 378 0.79 -52.69 -10.15
CA LYS A 378 0.31 -51.54 -9.36
C LYS A 378 1.42 -50.51 -9.16
N LEU A 379 2.63 -50.95 -8.79
CA LEU A 379 3.78 -50.07 -8.59
C LEU A 379 4.17 -49.32 -9.87
N ARG A 380 4.17 -49.98 -11.04
CA ARG A 380 4.43 -49.31 -12.33
C ARG A 380 3.34 -48.32 -12.72
N GLU A 381 2.08 -48.64 -12.45
CA GLU A 381 0.98 -47.71 -12.69
C GLU A 381 1.07 -46.48 -11.78
N GLU A 382 1.43 -46.67 -10.51
CA GLU A 382 1.64 -45.59 -9.55
C GLU A 382 2.82 -44.70 -9.94
N GLN A 383 3.95 -45.29 -10.35
CA GLN A 383 5.09 -44.55 -10.91
C GLN A 383 4.70 -43.74 -12.16
N LYS A 384 3.90 -44.32 -13.07
CA LYS A 384 3.37 -43.60 -14.23
C LYS A 384 2.46 -42.44 -13.84
N ARG A 385 1.58 -42.61 -12.85
CA ARG A 385 0.71 -41.54 -12.35
C ARG A 385 1.52 -40.40 -11.73
N ASN A 386 2.51 -40.73 -10.91
CA ASN A 386 3.38 -39.72 -10.28
C ASN A 386 4.19 -38.94 -11.32
N LEU A 387 4.74 -39.63 -12.34
CA LEU A 387 5.46 -38.96 -13.43
C LEU A 387 4.56 -38.01 -14.22
N LYS A 388 3.31 -38.43 -14.50
CA LYS A 388 2.33 -37.62 -15.22
C LYS A 388 1.90 -36.39 -14.41
N LEU A 389 1.70 -36.55 -13.09
CA LEU A 389 1.39 -35.46 -12.18
C LEU A 389 2.55 -34.45 -12.11
N GLN A 390 3.79 -34.93 -12.03
CA GLN A 390 4.98 -34.08 -12.00
C GLN A 390 5.19 -33.31 -13.33
N GLN A 391 4.91 -33.95 -14.47
CA GLN A 391 4.89 -33.26 -15.77
C GLN A 391 3.79 -32.20 -15.86
N GLN A 392 2.60 -32.49 -15.33
CA GLN A 392 1.50 -31.54 -15.31
C GLN A 392 1.82 -30.33 -14.42
N GLN A 393 2.38 -30.55 -13.23
CA GLN A 393 2.82 -29.48 -12.32
C GLN A 393 3.88 -28.58 -12.97
N ARG A 394 4.87 -29.16 -13.67
CA ARG A 394 5.87 -28.38 -14.41
C ARG A 394 5.26 -27.53 -15.51
N ARG A 395 4.32 -28.08 -16.30
CA ARG A 395 3.60 -27.31 -17.33
C ARG A 395 2.77 -26.18 -16.73
N GLU A 396 2.10 -26.43 -15.62
CA GLU A 396 1.34 -25.39 -14.91
C GLU A 396 2.24 -24.30 -14.33
N GLN A 397 3.43 -24.64 -13.82
CA GLN A 397 4.44 -23.66 -13.39
C GLN A 397 4.94 -22.82 -14.55
N GLN A 398 5.37 -23.44 -15.66
CA GLN A 398 5.81 -22.71 -16.85
C GLN A 398 4.72 -21.79 -17.41
N GLN A 399 3.46 -22.23 -17.39
CA GLN A 399 2.35 -21.40 -17.84
C GLN A 399 2.11 -20.21 -16.90
N ARG A 400 2.30 -20.38 -15.58
CA ARG A 400 2.18 -19.29 -14.60
C ARG A 400 3.29 -18.27 -14.79
N GLU A 401 4.54 -18.71 -14.92
CA GLU A 401 5.69 -17.84 -15.18
C GLU A 401 5.52 -17.04 -16.48
N LEU A 402 5.05 -17.69 -17.55
CA LEU A 402 4.77 -17.01 -18.82
C LEU A 402 3.64 -15.97 -18.70
N ASN A 403 2.59 -16.29 -17.95
CA ASN A 403 1.50 -15.33 -17.70
C ASN A 403 1.97 -14.16 -16.84
N GLU A 404 2.86 -14.40 -15.88
CA GLU A 404 3.43 -13.38 -15.00
C GLU A 404 4.38 -12.45 -15.76
N LEU A 405 5.18 -13.00 -16.69
CA LEU A 405 6.01 -12.22 -17.63
C LEU A 405 5.17 -11.33 -18.54
N LYS A 406 4.10 -11.88 -19.16
CA LYS A 406 3.17 -11.09 -19.97
C LYS A 406 2.48 -9.98 -19.17
N GLN A 407 2.18 -10.24 -17.90
CA GLN A 407 1.56 -9.25 -17.03
C GLN A 407 2.54 -8.12 -16.71
N LYS A 408 3.80 -8.45 -16.39
CA LYS A 408 4.86 -7.45 -16.19
C LYS A 408 5.10 -6.60 -17.43
N GLU A 409 5.10 -7.21 -18.62
CA GLU A 409 5.26 -6.49 -19.89
C GLU A 409 4.12 -5.50 -20.14
N ASN A 410 2.87 -5.93 -19.90
CA ASN A 410 1.70 -5.06 -20.00
C ASN A 410 1.72 -3.93 -18.98
N ASP A 411 2.13 -4.22 -17.73
CA ASP A 411 2.25 -3.21 -16.68
C ASP A 411 3.33 -2.17 -17.06
N LEU A 412 4.47 -2.61 -17.60
CA LEU A 412 5.53 -1.72 -18.09
C LEU A 412 5.08 -0.88 -19.30
N ALA A 413 4.27 -1.45 -20.18
CA ALA A 413 3.69 -0.75 -21.33
C ALA A 413 2.68 0.33 -20.89
N GLN A 414 1.85 0.02 -19.89
CA GLN A 414 0.94 0.99 -19.28
C GLN A 414 1.68 2.13 -18.59
N GLU A 415 2.76 1.83 -17.86
CA GLU A 415 3.58 2.84 -17.20
C GLU A 415 4.28 3.76 -18.21
N ARG A 416 4.74 3.21 -19.35
CA ARG A 416 5.28 4.01 -20.47
C ARG A 416 4.23 4.94 -21.07
N GLN A 417 3.02 4.45 -21.35
CA GLN A 417 1.92 5.30 -21.84
C GLN A 417 1.55 6.40 -20.85
N GLN A 418 1.53 6.11 -19.54
CA GLN A 418 1.26 7.12 -18.52
C GLN A 418 2.36 8.19 -18.47
N ARG A 419 3.63 7.81 -18.57
CA ARG A 419 4.75 8.75 -18.64
C ARG A 419 4.69 9.64 -19.88
N GLU A 420 4.35 9.07 -21.03
CA GLU A 420 4.17 9.85 -22.27
C GLU A 420 3.00 10.84 -22.15
N GLN A 421 1.86 10.42 -21.60
CA GLN A 421 0.72 11.31 -21.37
C GLN A 421 1.06 12.44 -20.39
N GLN A 422 1.79 12.15 -19.31
CA GLN A 422 2.26 13.15 -18.36
C GLN A 422 3.24 14.13 -19.00
N SER A 423 4.17 13.65 -19.82
CA SER A 423 5.12 14.49 -20.57
C SER A 423 4.40 15.40 -21.57
N GLN A 424 3.38 14.89 -22.26
CA GLN A 424 2.56 15.69 -23.19
C GLN A 424 1.74 16.75 -22.46
N GLN A 425 1.15 16.41 -21.30
CA GLN A 425 0.46 17.39 -20.46
C GLN A 425 1.42 18.48 -19.95
N GLN A 426 2.61 18.12 -19.50
CA GLN A 426 3.62 19.09 -19.07
C GLN A 426 4.05 20.01 -20.22
N GLN A 427 4.24 19.48 -21.43
CA GLN A 427 4.55 20.28 -22.60
C GLN A 427 3.42 21.25 -22.97
N GLN A 428 2.15 20.83 -22.89
CA GLN A 428 1.00 21.72 -23.10
C GLN A 428 0.92 22.82 -22.04
N ILE A 429 1.16 22.49 -20.77
CA ILE A 429 1.19 23.48 -19.69
C ILE A 429 2.30 24.51 -19.95
N LEU A 430 3.51 24.05 -20.29
CA LEU A 430 4.63 24.93 -20.64
C LEU A 430 4.35 25.80 -21.87
N SER A 431 3.67 25.27 -22.90
CA SER A 431 3.30 26.08 -24.08
C SER A 431 2.26 27.15 -23.75
N ASN A 432 1.31 26.83 -22.87
CA ASN A 432 0.28 27.76 -22.44
C ASN A 432 0.88 28.89 -21.58
N LEU A 433 1.72 28.54 -20.61
CA LEU A 433 2.48 29.51 -19.80
C LEU A 433 3.36 30.42 -20.66
N ARG A 434 3.99 29.89 -21.71
CA ARG A 434 4.78 30.71 -22.64
C ARG A 434 3.90 31.70 -23.41
N ARG A 435 2.71 31.29 -23.86
CA ARG A 435 1.73 32.17 -24.50
C ARG A 435 1.21 33.25 -23.55
N GLU A 436 0.88 32.90 -22.31
CA GLU A 436 0.44 33.86 -21.30
C GLU A 436 1.51 34.91 -21.03
N HIS A 437 2.78 34.49 -20.88
CA HIS A 437 3.89 35.42 -20.71
C HIS A 437 4.10 36.34 -21.92
N GLU A 438 3.97 35.84 -23.15
CA GLU A 438 4.03 36.66 -24.38
C GLU A 438 2.86 37.64 -24.49
N GLU A 439 1.65 37.24 -24.07
CA GLU A 439 0.46 38.10 -24.04
C GLU A 439 0.61 39.20 -22.96
N GLU A 440 1.13 38.86 -21.79
CA GLU A 440 1.45 39.84 -20.73
C GLU A 440 2.54 40.82 -21.16
N GLU A 441 3.62 40.38 -21.83
CA GLU A 441 4.64 41.29 -22.34
C GLU A 441 4.07 42.26 -23.37
N LYS A 442 3.22 41.77 -24.29
CA LYS A 442 2.53 42.64 -25.25
C LYS A 442 1.62 43.65 -24.56
N GLN A 443 0.96 43.26 -23.46
CA GLN A 443 0.13 44.17 -22.69
C GLN A 443 0.98 45.22 -21.98
N ARG A 444 2.08 44.83 -21.33
CA ARG A 444 3.04 45.76 -20.71
C ARG A 444 3.57 46.79 -21.71
N GLN A 445 3.93 46.36 -22.92
CA GLN A 445 4.39 47.27 -23.98
C GLN A 445 3.30 48.25 -24.44
N ARG A 446 2.02 47.84 -24.44
CA ARG A 446 0.90 48.73 -24.78
C ARG A 446 0.67 49.76 -23.68
N ASP A 447 0.70 49.33 -22.42
CA ASP A 447 0.50 50.20 -21.27
C ASP A 447 1.64 51.23 -21.16
N GLU A 448 2.88 50.81 -21.41
CA GLU A 448 4.05 51.70 -21.46
C GLU A 448 3.95 52.73 -22.60
N ALA A 449 3.53 52.29 -23.80
CA ALA A 449 3.30 53.19 -24.93
C ALA A 449 2.14 54.18 -24.68
N GLU A 450 1.12 53.79 -23.91
CA GLU A 450 0.02 54.66 -23.51
C GLU A 450 0.48 55.69 -22.45
N GLU A 451 1.33 55.27 -21.51
CA GLU A 451 1.93 56.15 -20.52
C GLU A 451 2.84 57.20 -21.19
N GLU A 452 3.64 56.82 -22.18
CA GLU A 452 4.43 57.75 -22.98
C GLU A 452 3.56 58.76 -23.72
N ARG A 453 2.47 58.32 -24.35
CA ARG A 453 1.50 59.22 -25.00
C ARG A 453 0.90 60.22 -24.02
N ARG A 454 0.58 59.75 -22.80
CA ARG A 454 0.04 60.61 -21.74
C ARG A 454 1.07 61.63 -21.26
N LYS A 455 2.33 61.24 -21.09
CA LYS A 455 3.44 62.14 -20.76
C LYS A 455 3.65 63.20 -21.85
N ALA A 456 3.67 62.79 -23.12
CA ALA A 456 3.80 63.71 -24.25
C ALA A 456 2.63 64.70 -24.34
N TYR A 457 1.40 64.25 -24.05
CA TYR A 457 0.23 65.12 -23.99
C TYR A 457 0.35 66.16 -22.87
N LEU A 458 0.72 65.74 -21.66
CA LEU A 458 0.91 66.65 -20.52
C LEU A 458 2.04 67.67 -20.78
N GLN A 459 3.10 67.26 -21.46
CA GLN A 459 4.19 68.16 -21.82
C GLN A 459 3.73 69.24 -22.82
N ARG A 460 2.96 68.85 -23.85
CA ARG A 460 2.37 69.84 -24.79
C ARG A 460 1.44 70.82 -24.09
N LEU A 461 0.69 70.35 -23.09
CA LEU A 461 -0.20 71.22 -22.32
C LEU A 461 0.59 72.29 -21.54
N LYS A 462 1.72 71.89 -20.93
CA LYS A 462 2.63 72.82 -20.23
C LYS A 462 3.26 73.83 -21.19
N GLU A 463 3.71 73.38 -22.36
CA GLU A 463 4.27 74.25 -23.40
C GLU A 463 3.25 75.28 -23.88
N GLN A 464 1.99 74.88 -24.06
CA GLN A 464 0.90 75.82 -24.39
C GLN A 464 0.64 76.84 -23.27
N GLU A 465 0.62 76.40 -22.01
CA GLU A 465 0.41 77.29 -20.88
C GLU A 465 1.56 78.31 -20.72
N GLU A 466 2.80 77.89 -20.96
CA GLU A 466 3.96 78.80 -21.00
C GLU A 466 3.88 79.79 -22.17
N GLN A 467 3.50 79.34 -23.36
CA GLN A 467 3.30 80.22 -24.51
C GLN A 467 2.21 81.27 -24.25
N GLU A 468 1.09 80.87 -23.64
CA GLU A 468 0.04 81.80 -23.22
C GLU A 468 0.54 82.81 -22.18
N LYS A 469 1.35 82.37 -21.21
CA LYS A 469 1.96 83.27 -20.21
C LYS A 469 2.85 84.31 -20.87
N VAL A 470 3.71 83.89 -21.82
CA VAL A 470 4.58 84.80 -22.57
C VAL A 470 3.76 85.79 -23.40
N GLN A 471 2.73 85.33 -24.12
CA GLN A 471 1.85 86.22 -24.88
C GLN A 471 1.12 87.23 -23.97
N ARG A 472 0.62 86.81 -22.81
CA ARG A 472 -0.02 87.72 -21.84
C ARG A 472 0.97 88.75 -21.29
N GLN A 473 2.22 88.38 -21.04
CA GLN A 473 3.25 89.32 -20.62
C GLN A 473 3.58 90.33 -21.72
N GLU A 474 3.64 89.89 -22.97
CA GLU A 474 3.91 90.76 -24.12
C GLU A 474 2.77 91.75 -24.39
N VAL A 475 1.51 91.30 -24.30
CA VAL A 475 0.33 92.19 -24.36
C VAL A 475 0.37 93.23 -23.25
N LYS A 476 0.65 92.83 -22.00
CA LYS A 476 0.78 93.77 -20.88
C LYS A 476 1.89 94.81 -21.11
N ARG A 477 3.02 94.39 -21.69
CA ARG A 477 4.12 95.30 -22.06
C ARG A 477 3.70 96.30 -23.13
N GLN A 478 2.99 95.86 -24.17
CA GLN A 478 2.48 96.75 -25.22
C GLN A 478 1.43 97.72 -24.69
N GLU A 479 0.53 97.29 -23.80
CA GLU A 479 -0.45 98.16 -23.14
C GLU A 479 0.20 99.21 -22.22
N PHE A 480 1.28 98.84 -21.54
CA PHE A 480 2.06 99.76 -20.72
C PHE A 480 2.76 100.82 -21.59
N GLU A 481 3.37 100.42 -22.70
CA GLU A 481 4.02 101.33 -23.65
C GLU A 481 3.02 102.30 -24.31
N LYS A 482 1.83 101.81 -24.70
CA LYS A 482 0.74 102.67 -25.20
C LYS A 482 0.29 103.70 -24.17
N ARG A 483 0.11 103.29 -22.91
CA ARG A 483 -0.26 104.20 -21.82
C ARG A 483 0.76 105.32 -21.63
N LEU A 484 2.06 105.00 -21.67
CA LEU A 484 3.13 105.99 -21.60
C LEU A 484 3.09 107.00 -22.75
N ILE A 485 2.78 106.55 -23.97
CA ILE A 485 2.62 107.44 -25.13
C ILE A 485 1.39 108.36 -24.96
N GLU A 486 0.27 107.80 -24.49
CA GLU A 486 -0.97 108.54 -24.23
C GLU A 486 -0.78 109.61 -23.14
N GLU A 487 -0.11 109.27 -22.03
CA GLU A 487 0.19 110.20 -20.93
C GLU A 487 1.06 111.37 -21.41
N ARG A 488 2.12 111.11 -22.21
CA ARG A 488 2.94 112.21 -22.76
C ARG A 488 2.12 113.14 -23.65
N LYS A 489 1.22 112.58 -24.48
CA LYS A 489 0.35 113.37 -25.35
C LYS A 489 -0.62 114.24 -24.54
N GLN A 490 -1.22 113.67 -23.49
CA GLN A 490 -2.08 114.43 -22.57
C GLN A 490 -1.32 115.52 -21.81
N GLU A 491 -0.06 115.27 -21.45
CA GLU A 491 0.78 116.27 -20.80
C GLU A 491 1.14 117.44 -21.74
N GLU A 492 1.41 117.16 -23.02
CA GLU A 492 1.61 118.18 -24.05
C GLU A 492 0.34 119.00 -24.30
N GLU A 493 -0.83 118.35 -24.37
CA GLU A 493 -2.13 119.02 -24.52
C GLU A 493 -2.45 119.91 -23.31
N ARG A 494 -2.17 119.43 -22.09
CA ARG A 494 -2.29 120.24 -20.86
C ARG A 494 -1.36 121.45 -20.88
N LYS A 495 -0.10 121.29 -21.26
CA LYS A 495 0.85 122.41 -21.37
C LYS A 495 0.39 123.43 -22.40
N ALA A 496 -0.18 122.99 -23.53
CA ALA A 496 -0.74 123.89 -24.55
C ALA A 496 -2.01 124.61 -24.06
N TYR A 497 -2.85 123.93 -23.26
CA TYR A 497 -4.04 124.52 -22.65
C TYR A 497 -3.68 125.55 -21.57
N GLU A 498 -2.72 125.22 -20.70
CA GLU A 498 -2.19 126.15 -19.68
C GLU A 498 -1.55 127.38 -20.33
N GLN A 499 -0.82 127.24 -21.44
CA GLN A 499 -0.30 128.39 -22.19
C GLN A 499 -1.40 129.27 -22.81
N LYS A 500 -2.52 128.68 -23.24
CA LYS A 500 -3.69 129.44 -23.70
C LYS A 500 -4.37 130.18 -22.56
N LEU A 501 -4.58 129.50 -21.43
CA LEU A 501 -5.18 130.08 -20.24
C LEU A 501 -4.30 131.21 -19.67
N HIS A 502 -2.97 131.04 -19.73
CA HIS A 502 -2.01 132.06 -19.32
C HIS A 502 -2.07 133.29 -20.24
N LYS A 503 -2.15 133.12 -21.56
CA LYS A 503 -2.36 134.24 -22.51
C LYS A 503 -3.71 134.95 -22.29
N GLU A 504 -4.75 134.20 -21.93
CA GLU A 504 -6.08 134.75 -21.65
C GLU A 504 -6.13 135.48 -20.30
N HIS A 505 -5.37 134.99 -19.32
CA HIS A 505 -5.16 135.63 -18.01
C HIS A 505 -4.29 136.90 -18.14
N GLU A 506 -3.26 136.88 -18.99
CA GLU A 506 -2.43 138.04 -19.32
C GLU A 506 -3.24 139.15 -20.03
N GLN A 507 -4.18 138.78 -20.89
CA GLN A 507 -5.14 139.71 -21.51
C GLN A 507 -6.18 140.27 -20.53
N ARG A 508 -6.54 139.51 -19.48
CA ARG A 508 -7.43 139.97 -18.41
C ARG A 508 -6.73 140.87 -17.39
N LEU A 509 -5.42 140.74 -17.20
CA LEU A 509 -4.62 141.58 -16.30
C LEU A 509 -4.35 143.01 -16.82
N GLN A 510 -4.81 143.35 -18.03
CA GLN A 510 -4.70 144.71 -18.59
C GLN A 510 -5.96 145.57 -18.39
N LYS A 511 -6.91 145.14 -17.54
CA LYS A 511 -8.03 145.96 -17.06
C LYS A 511 -8.29 145.74 -15.57
N GLU A 512 -8.49 146.88 -14.90
CA GLU A 512 -9.02 147.06 -13.55
C GLU A 512 -8.08 146.69 -12.39
N ALA A 513 -7.24 147.67 -12.08
CA ALA A 513 -6.83 147.95 -10.70
C ALA A 513 -8.02 148.60 -9.97
N ASP A 514 -8.46 148.01 -8.86
CA ASP A 514 -9.00 148.76 -7.73
C ASP A 514 -8.75 148.00 -6.41
N ASP A 515 -7.91 148.61 -5.58
CA ASP A 515 -7.41 148.11 -4.31
C ASP A 515 -8.44 148.38 -3.19
N LYS A 516 -9.34 147.42 -2.96
CA LYS A 516 -9.94 147.17 -1.62
C LYS A 516 -10.61 145.80 -1.43
N ALA A 517 -10.64 144.94 -2.46
CA ALA A 517 -11.08 143.54 -2.36
C ALA A 517 -9.91 142.54 -2.15
N ARG A 518 -8.66 142.95 -2.40
CA ARG A 518 -7.47 142.09 -2.23
C ARG A 518 -7.19 141.70 -0.79
N GLN A 519 -7.38 142.60 0.18
CA GLN A 519 -7.02 142.32 1.57
C GLN A 519 -7.94 141.30 2.27
N LEU A 520 -9.24 141.28 1.92
CA LEU A 520 -10.20 140.28 2.44
C LEU A 520 -10.13 138.93 1.67
N ALA A 521 -9.79 138.98 0.38
CA ALA A 521 -9.55 137.78 -0.42
C ALA A 521 -8.22 137.10 -0.05
N GLU A 522 -7.14 137.85 0.16
CA GLU A 522 -5.84 137.35 0.63
C GLU A 522 -5.94 136.75 2.03
N GLU A 523 -6.75 137.33 2.93
CA GLU A 523 -6.94 136.77 4.29
C GLU A 523 -7.73 135.45 4.26
N HIS A 524 -8.84 135.39 3.48
CA HIS A 524 -9.58 134.14 3.28
C HIS A 524 -8.77 133.07 2.53
N GLU A 525 -7.93 133.48 1.59
CA GLU A 525 -7.04 132.59 0.84
C GLU A 525 -5.91 132.05 1.73
N ARG A 526 -5.31 132.89 2.59
CA ARG A 526 -4.33 132.44 3.60
C ARG A 526 -4.95 131.45 4.59
N LYS A 527 -6.18 131.69 5.06
CA LYS A 527 -6.87 130.76 5.95
C LYS A 527 -7.23 129.44 5.27
N ARG A 528 -7.71 129.48 4.03
CA ARG A 528 -8.01 128.27 3.24
C ARG A 528 -6.75 127.46 2.97
N LEU A 529 -5.63 128.12 2.63
CA LEU A 529 -4.34 127.46 2.42
C LEU A 529 -3.82 126.83 3.72
N GLN A 530 -3.99 127.51 4.87
CA GLN A 530 -3.60 126.98 6.17
C GLN A 530 -4.48 125.78 6.60
N ASP A 531 -5.79 125.83 6.34
CA ASP A 531 -6.71 124.71 6.59
C ASP A 531 -6.44 123.52 5.65
N GLU A 532 -6.07 123.79 4.39
CA GLU A 532 -5.67 122.77 3.43
C GLU A 532 -4.32 122.14 3.78
N GLU A 533 -3.35 122.93 4.23
CA GLU A 533 -2.05 122.44 4.72
C GLU A 533 -2.22 121.57 5.97
N ASN A 534 -3.08 122.00 6.91
CA ASN A 534 -3.43 121.21 8.09
C ASN A 534 -4.13 119.89 7.71
N ARG A 535 -5.05 119.91 6.73
CA ARG A 535 -5.72 118.70 6.23
C ARG A 535 -4.72 117.74 5.57
N ARG A 536 -3.87 118.23 4.67
CA ARG A 536 -2.83 117.42 4.01
C ARG A 536 -1.86 116.83 5.01
N ARG A 537 -1.47 117.58 6.05
CA ARG A 537 -0.61 117.08 7.12
C ARG A 537 -1.26 115.95 7.91
N LEU A 538 -2.55 116.07 8.23
CA LEU A 538 -3.30 115.01 8.91
C LEU A 538 -3.45 113.76 8.03
N GLU A 539 -3.72 113.93 6.74
CA GLU A 539 -3.83 112.82 5.77
C GLU A 539 -2.49 112.10 5.56
N ILE A 540 -1.38 112.84 5.47
CA ILE A 540 -0.03 112.24 5.42
C ILE A 540 0.24 111.46 6.71
N GLN A 541 -0.13 112.00 7.87
CA GLN A 541 0.06 111.32 9.15
C GLN A 541 -0.81 110.06 9.27
N GLU A 542 -2.04 110.08 8.75
CA GLU A 542 -2.94 108.93 8.72
C GLU A 542 -2.44 107.85 7.75
N ASN A 543 -2.01 108.24 6.55
CA ASN A 543 -1.41 107.33 5.57
C ASN A 543 -0.13 106.68 6.11
N GLN A 544 0.74 107.44 6.79
CA GLN A 544 1.93 106.90 7.45
C GLN A 544 1.57 105.88 8.54
N ARG A 545 0.50 106.12 9.33
CA ARG A 545 0.02 105.15 10.32
C ARG A 545 -0.55 103.89 9.67
N GLN A 546 -1.32 104.04 8.58
CA GLN A 546 -1.88 102.90 7.85
C GLN A 546 -0.79 102.06 7.18
N GLU A 547 0.22 102.70 6.59
CA GLU A 547 1.37 102.02 5.99
C GLU A 547 2.21 101.29 7.05
N GLN A 548 2.43 101.91 8.22
CA GLN A 548 3.07 101.24 9.35
C GLN A 548 2.29 100.02 9.84
N MET A 549 0.96 100.12 9.97
CA MET A 549 0.12 98.97 10.34
C MET A 549 0.17 97.87 9.28
N LYS A 550 0.15 98.24 7.99
CA LYS A 550 0.24 97.27 6.89
C LYS A 550 1.59 96.53 6.90
N ASN A 551 2.69 97.26 7.02
CA ASN A 551 4.03 96.65 7.09
C ASN A 551 4.17 95.72 8.30
N GLN A 552 3.58 96.08 9.46
CA GLN A 552 3.57 95.22 10.63
C GLN A 552 2.77 93.93 10.42
N LEU A 553 1.63 94.00 9.73
CA LEU A 553 0.82 92.82 9.38
C LEU A 553 1.54 91.94 8.35
N ASP A 554 2.14 92.53 7.32
CA ASP A 554 2.89 91.79 6.29
C ASP A 554 4.11 91.07 6.91
N GLU A 555 4.84 91.74 7.83
CA GLU A 555 5.94 91.12 8.59
C GLU A 555 5.46 89.99 9.51
N GLU A 556 4.29 90.14 10.14
CA GLU A 556 3.71 89.09 11.00
C GLU A 556 3.23 87.89 10.18
N GLU A 557 2.62 88.12 9.03
CA GLU A 557 2.22 87.07 8.09
C GLU A 557 3.45 86.31 7.55
N GLU A 558 4.53 87.01 7.19
CA GLU A 558 5.77 86.38 6.74
C GLU A 558 6.42 85.55 7.87
N ARG A 559 6.41 86.03 9.11
CA ARG A 559 6.90 85.26 10.27
C ARG A 559 6.10 83.98 10.47
N LEU A 560 4.77 84.05 10.44
CA LEU A 560 3.91 82.87 10.58
C LEU A 560 4.12 81.86 9.44
N ARG A 561 4.32 82.36 8.21
CA ARG A 561 4.61 81.50 7.04
C ARG A 561 5.94 80.77 7.18
N LEU A 562 6.97 81.45 7.68
CA LEU A 562 8.28 80.84 7.94
C LEU A 562 8.20 79.80 9.08
N GLU A 563 7.44 80.08 10.13
CA GLU A 563 7.21 79.14 11.23
C GLU A 563 6.51 77.86 10.75
N GLN A 564 5.50 77.98 9.90
CA GLN A 564 4.81 76.83 9.28
C GLN A 564 5.78 75.98 8.43
N LEU A 565 6.62 76.62 7.60
CA LEU A 565 7.61 75.91 6.78
C LEU A 565 8.67 75.19 7.64
N GLU A 566 9.10 75.79 8.75
CA GLU A 566 10.02 75.14 9.69
C GLU A 566 9.37 73.95 10.41
N GLU A 567 8.09 74.06 10.76
CA GLU A 567 7.33 72.97 11.37
C GLU A 567 7.13 71.80 10.40
N GLU A 568 6.76 72.09 9.15
CA GLU A 568 6.67 71.09 8.07
C GLU A 568 8.01 70.37 7.87
N ARG A 569 9.11 71.11 7.75
CA ARG A 569 10.46 70.52 7.65
C ARG A 569 10.79 69.62 8.83
N ARG A 570 10.43 70.01 10.06
CA ARG A 570 10.66 69.19 11.26
C ARG A 570 9.84 67.91 11.24
N VAL A 571 8.61 67.95 10.74
CA VAL A 571 7.77 66.76 10.58
C VAL A 571 8.35 65.83 9.51
N GLU A 572 8.76 66.37 8.36
CA GLU A 572 9.41 65.61 7.29
C GLU A 572 10.71 64.95 7.77
N GLU A 573 11.57 65.67 8.49
CA GLU A 573 12.81 65.13 9.05
C GLU A 573 12.55 64.00 10.06
N ARG A 574 11.49 64.12 10.89
CA ARG A 574 11.07 63.08 11.84
C ARG A 574 10.57 61.82 11.11
N GLU A 575 9.73 61.98 10.09
CA GLU A 575 9.23 60.84 9.31
C GLU A 575 10.35 60.17 8.53
N LEU A 576 11.29 60.94 7.95
CA LEU A 576 12.46 60.39 7.28
C LEU A 576 13.38 59.62 8.25
N ALA A 577 13.56 60.13 9.48
CA ALA A 577 14.31 59.44 10.53
C ALA A 577 13.63 58.12 10.95
N ARG A 578 12.31 58.13 11.11
CA ARG A 578 11.51 56.93 11.41
C ARG A 578 11.65 55.88 10.30
N LEU A 579 11.54 56.29 9.03
CA LEU A 579 11.68 55.40 7.89
C LEU A 579 13.09 54.79 7.80
N ARG A 580 14.14 55.58 8.07
CA ARG A 580 15.53 55.08 8.15
C ARG A 580 15.70 54.05 9.25
N GLU A 581 15.12 54.28 10.43
CA GLU A 581 15.20 53.32 11.53
C GLU A 581 14.43 52.02 11.19
N GLU A 582 13.27 52.13 10.55
CA GLU A 582 12.51 50.96 10.10
C GLU A 582 13.28 50.16 9.06
N ASN A 583 13.91 50.81 8.09
CA ASN A 583 14.75 50.16 7.10
C ASN A 583 15.96 49.46 7.75
N ARG A 584 16.63 50.12 8.70
CA ARG A 584 17.72 49.52 9.48
C ARG A 584 17.27 48.25 10.22
N ARG A 585 16.09 48.27 10.84
CA ARG A 585 15.51 47.09 11.52
C ARG A 585 15.20 45.97 10.53
N ARG A 586 14.72 46.29 9.33
CA ARG A 586 14.48 45.31 8.25
C ARG A 586 15.79 44.68 7.78
N GLU A 587 16.84 45.47 7.59
CA GLU A 587 18.18 45.00 7.21
C GLU A 587 18.80 44.10 8.29
N GLU A 588 18.70 44.47 9.57
CA GLU A 588 19.15 43.63 10.69
C GLU A 588 18.40 42.29 10.73
N LEU A 589 17.10 42.30 10.46
CA LEU A 589 16.30 41.08 10.41
C LEU A 589 16.69 40.21 9.20
N GLN A 590 16.93 40.83 8.04
CA GLN A 590 17.43 40.12 6.86
C GLN A 590 18.80 39.51 7.11
N LEU A 591 19.71 40.22 7.76
CA LEU A 591 21.04 39.70 8.10
C LEU A 591 20.95 38.53 9.10
N LYS A 592 20.06 38.61 10.09
CA LYS A 592 19.82 37.49 11.02
C LYS A 592 19.29 36.25 10.30
N ARG A 593 18.32 36.43 9.41
CA ARG A 593 17.78 35.34 8.58
C ARG A 593 18.84 34.75 7.65
N ALA A 594 19.68 35.59 7.04
CA ALA A 594 20.77 35.13 6.18
C ALA A 594 21.77 34.26 6.95
N LYS A 595 22.16 34.66 8.17
CA LYS A 595 23.03 33.85 9.05
C LYS A 595 22.37 32.54 9.49
N GLU A 596 21.07 32.56 9.75
CA GLU A 596 20.31 31.35 10.09
C GLU A 596 20.26 30.39 8.89
N ILE A 597 20.02 30.89 7.68
CA ILE A 597 20.06 30.11 6.44
C ILE A 597 21.46 29.52 6.23
N GLU A 598 22.52 30.31 6.36
CA GLU A 598 23.90 29.84 6.24
C GLU A 598 24.22 28.72 7.24
N HIS A 599 23.77 28.86 8.50
CA HIS A 599 23.94 27.81 9.51
C HIS A 599 23.19 26.51 9.15
N LEU A 600 21.96 26.64 8.66
CA LEU A 600 21.17 25.49 8.22
C LEU A 600 21.78 24.80 6.99
N GLU A 601 22.31 25.57 6.05
CA GLU A 601 23.03 25.03 4.89
C GLU A 601 24.30 24.28 5.31
N GLU A 602 25.05 24.80 6.28
CA GLU A 602 26.23 24.12 6.82
C GLU A 602 25.85 22.80 7.51
N GLN A 603 24.76 22.78 8.28
CA GLN A 603 24.23 21.56 8.88
C GLN A 603 23.80 20.55 7.81
N GLN A 604 23.12 20.99 6.76
CA GLN A 604 22.72 20.12 5.66
C GLN A 604 23.93 19.53 4.92
N ARG A 605 24.99 20.31 4.71
CA ARG A 605 26.24 19.78 4.11
C ARG A 605 26.87 18.69 4.97
N LYS A 606 26.96 18.89 6.29
CA LYS A 606 27.49 17.88 7.22
C LYS A 606 26.67 16.59 7.20
N ILE A 607 25.34 16.71 7.14
CA ILE A 607 24.44 15.55 7.02
C ILE A 607 24.68 14.85 5.68
N ALA A 608 24.78 15.59 4.57
CA ALA A 608 25.01 15.01 3.25
C ALA A 608 26.37 14.29 3.16
N GLU A 609 27.43 14.87 3.72
CA GLU A 609 28.75 14.23 3.80
C GLU A 609 28.71 12.93 4.63
N GLU A 610 27.97 12.93 5.74
CA GLU A 610 27.80 11.73 6.57
C GLU A 610 26.95 10.66 5.86
N GLU A 611 25.91 11.05 5.14
CA GLU A 611 25.10 10.15 4.31
C GLU A 611 25.93 9.51 3.19
N GLU A 612 26.78 10.28 2.51
CA GLU A 612 27.69 9.76 1.48
C GLU A 612 28.71 8.77 2.07
N ARG A 613 29.26 9.08 3.25
CA ARG A 613 30.15 8.16 3.98
C ARG A 613 29.43 6.86 4.34
N ILE A 614 28.18 6.92 4.81
CA ILE A 614 27.39 5.74 5.14
C ILE A 614 27.06 4.93 3.88
N GLN A 615 26.75 5.60 2.76
CA GLN A 615 26.47 4.93 1.49
C GLN A 615 27.68 4.17 0.97
N THR A 616 28.85 4.78 0.99
CA THR A 616 30.10 4.12 0.56
C THR A 616 30.45 2.92 1.44
N GLU A 617 30.29 3.04 2.77
CA GLU A 617 30.49 1.93 3.71
C GLU A 617 29.49 0.78 3.45
N LEU A 618 28.23 1.10 3.18
CA LEU A 618 27.20 0.10 2.84
C LEU A 618 27.50 -0.61 1.51
N GLU A 619 27.95 0.12 0.49
CA GLU A 619 28.32 -0.44 -0.81
C GLU A 619 29.55 -1.36 -0.69
N GLU A 620 30.57 -0.96 0.08
CA GLU A 620 31.71 -1.83 0.39
C GLU A 620 31.30 -3.09 1.15
N ALA A 621 30.44 -2.96 2.17
CA ALA A 621 29.93 -4.10 2.91
C ALA A 621 29.10 -5.04 2.02
N GLU A 622 28.34 -4.52 1.07
CA GLU A 622 27.62 -5.33 0.09
C GLU A 622 28.56 -6.06 -0.87
N ARG A 623 29.56 -5.37 -1.41
CA ARG A 623 30.60 -5.98 -2.25
C ARG A 623 31.32 -7.11 -1.50
N GLN A 624 31.65 -6.91 -0.23
CA GLN A 624 32.25 -7.96 0.60
C GLN A 624 31.32 -9.18 0.77
N ARG A 625 30.03 -8.95 1.03
CA ARG A 625 29.05 -10.06 1.12
C ARG A 625 28.92 -10.81 -0.20
N GLN A 626 28.94 -10.11 -1.33
CA GLN A 626 28.89 -10.73 -2.66
C GLN A 626 30.13 -11.59 -2.92
N LEU A 627 31.33 -11.07 -2.63
CA LEU A 627 32.57 -11.83 -2.75
C LEU A 627 32.60 -13.05 -1.82
N GLU A 628 32.12 -12.92 -0.58
CA GLU A 628 32.00 -14.05 0.34
C GLU A 628 31.03 -15.12 -0.18
N HIS A 629 29.90 -14.69 -0.73
CA HIS A 629 28.91 -15.58 -1.35
C HIS A 629 29.49 -16.32 -2.55
N GLU A 630 30.21 -15.61 -3.43
CA GLU A 630 30.88 -16.21 -4.59
C GLU A 630 31.95 -17.23 -4.15
N ARG A 631 32.77 -16.91 -3.15
CA ARG A 631 33.74 -17.86 -2.59
C ARG A 631 33.06 -19.11 -2.03
N LYS A 632 31.91 -18.96 -1.35
CA LYS A 632 31.14 -20.11 -0.85
C LYS A 632 30.60 -20.98 -1.98
N LEU A 633 30.13 -20.37 -3.06
CA LEU A 633 29.67 -21.08 -4.25
C LEU A 633 30.82 -21.85 -4.92
N GLN A 634 31.98 -21.21 -5.10
CA GLN A 634 33.18 -21.85 -5.65
C GLN A 634 33.65 -23.04 -4.79
N LEU A 635 33.65 -22.88 -3.46
CA LEU A 635 34.01 -23.96 -2.53
C LEU A 635 33.02 -25.13 -2.64
N ALA A 636 31.71 -24.84 -2.69
CA ALA A 636 30.68 -25.87 -2.85
C ALA A 636 30.77 -26.59 -4.20
N GLU A 637 31.11 -25.87 -5.26
CA GLU A 637 31.34 -26.46 -6.59
C GLU A 637 32.57 -27.38 -6.59
N GLN A 638 33.68 -26.95 -5.99
CA GLN A 638 34.87 -27.79 -5.82
C GLN A 638 34.58 -29.03 -4.99
N GLU A 639 33.82 -28.91 -3.91
CA GLU A 639 33.41 -30.05 -3.08
C GLU A 639 32.51 -31.01 -3.86
N SER A 640 31.58 -30.50 -4.67
CA SER A 640 30.74 -31.32 -5.54
C SER A 640 31.58 -32.07 -6.59
N LYS A 641 32.53 -31.38 -7.24
CA LYS A 641 33.45 -32.00 -8.20
C LYS A 641 34.30 -33.09 -7.54
N ALA A 642 34.85 -32.83 -6.36
CA ALA A 642 35.64 -33.81 -5.60
C ALA A 642 34.80 -35.04 -5.21
N LYS A 643 33.54 -34.85 -4.80
CA LYS A 643 32.60 -35.95 -4.50
C LYS A 643 32.28 -36.76 -5.75
N GLU A 644 32.09 -36.13 -6.89
CA GLU A 644 31.86 -36.81 -8.16
C GLU A 644 33.08 -37.63 -8.61
N GLU A 645 34.29 -37.05 -8.52
CA GLU A 645 35.53 -37.76 -8.81
C GLU A 645 35.77 -38.94 -7.86
N ALA A 646 35.50 -38.77 -6.56
CA ALA A 646 35.59 -39.85 -5.59
C ALA A 646 34.64 -41.00 -5.93
N ARG A 647 33.40 -40.68 -6.31
CA ARG A 647 32.43 -41.68 -6.78
C ARG A 647 32.89 -42.40 -8.04
N LYS A 648 33.43 -41.68 -9.03
CA LYS A 648 34.00 -42.30 -10.25
C LYS A 648 35.12 -43.27 -9.91
N ARG A 649 36.05 -42.87 -9.03
CA ARG A 649 37.14 -43.75 -8.56
C ARG A 649 36.63 -44.99 -7.82
N GLU A 650 35.54 -44.85 -7.05
CA GLU A 650 34.91 -45.99 -6.37
C GLU A 650 34.24 -46.93 -7.37
N GLU A 651 33.48 -46.40 -8.32
CA GLU A 651 32.84 -47.17 -9.41
C GLU A 651 33.90 -47.92 -10.25
N GLU A 652 35.02 -47.28 -10.61
CA GLU A 652 36.15 -47.90 -11.30
C GLU A 652 36.78 -49.03 -10.48
N ARG A 653 36.95 -48.84 -9.16
CA ARG A 653 37.48 -49.89 -8.26
C ARG A 653 36.53 -51.08 -8.17
N GLU A 654 35.23 -50.84 -8.07
CA GLU A 654 34.23 -51.91 -8.09
C GLU A 654 34.24 -52.67 -9.41
N GLU A 655 34.37 -51.97 -10.54
CA GLU A 655 34.44 -52.59 -11.86
C GLU A 655 35.69 -53.47 -11.99
N GLN A 656 36.85 -52.98 -11.56
CA GLN A 656 38.08 -53.77 -11.50
C GLN A 656 37.92 -55.02 -10.64
N GLU A 657 37.28 -54.90 -9.47
CA GLU A 657 37.02 -56.05 -8.61
C GLU A 657 36.06 -57.06 -9.27
N ARG A 658 35.03 -56.58 -9.96
CA ARG A 658 34.10 -57.43 -10.73
C ARG A 658 34.82 -58.18 -11.84
N LEU A 659 35.70 -57.50 -12.59
CA LEU A 659 36.51 -58.11 -13.64
C LEU A 659 37.43 -59.19 -13.07
N MET A 660 38.12 -58.92 -11.96
CA MET A 660 38.96 -59.93 -11.29
C MET A 660 38.14 -61.13 -10.81
N LYS A 661 36.95 -60.91 -10.25
CA LYS A 661 36.04 -62.01 -9.85
C LYS A 661 35.59 -62.83 -11.06
N LEU A 662 35.25 -62.18 -12.16
CA LEU A 662 34.86 -62.85 -13.41
C LEU A 662 36.02 -63.68 -13.98
N GLU A 663 37.23 -63.13 -14.01
CA GLU A 663 38.41 -63.84 -14.49
C GLU A 663 38.71 -65.07 -13.62
N LYS A 664 38.64 -64.92 -12.29
CA LYS A 664 38.81 -66.03 -11.35
C LYS A 664 37.76 -67.12 -11.57
N ALA A 665 36.49 -66.73 -11.76
CA ALA A 665 35.41 -67.67 -12.06
C ALA A 665 35.64 -68.41 -13.39
N LYS A 666 36.12 -67.71 -14.42
CA LYS A 666 36.49 -68.30 -15.71
C LYS A 666 37.59 -69.33 -15.55
N ARG A 667 38.69 -69.01 -14.85
CA ARG A 667 39.78 -69.95 -14.56
C ARG A 667 39.30 -71.21 -13.83
N ILE A 668 38.37 -71.07 -12.89
CA ILE A 668 37.77 -72.22 -12.18
C ILE A 668 36.92 -73.08 -13.12
N ALA A 669 36.10 -72.45 -13.96
CA ALA A 669 35.26 -73.15 -14.94
C ALA A 669 36.12 -73.89 -15.97
N ASP A 670 37.19 -73.28 -16.47
CA ASP A 670 38.12 -73.90 -17.43
C ASP A 670 38.81 -75.12 -16.80
N LYS A 671 39.31 -75.00 -15.55
CA LYS A 671 39.87 -76.15 -14.80
C LYS A 671 38.87 -77.28 -14.62
N ARG A 672 37.60 -76.98 -14.32
CA ARG A 672 36.53 -78.00 -14.21
C ARG A 672 36.25 -78.66 -15.55
N ALA A 673 36.20 -77.89 -16.63
CA ALA A 673 36.00 -78.42 -17.98
C ALA A 673 37.15 -79.35 -18.40
N GLU A 674 38.39 -78.99 -18.03
CA GLU A 674 39.57 -79.82 -18.26
C GLU A 674 39.56 -81.11 -17.43
N GLN A 675 39.17 -81.05 -16.15
CA GLN A 675 38.96 -82.24 -15.32
C GLN A 675 37.92 -83.19 -15.93
N VAL A 676 36.76 -82.66 -16.35
CA VAL A 676 35.73 -83.46 -17.03
C VAL A 676 36.23 -84.05 -18.34
N LYS A 677 37.06 -83.31 -19.10
CA LYS A 677 37.67 -83.81 -20.34
C LYS A 677 38.64 -84.96 -20.04
N ASN A 678 39.46 -84.85 -19.01
CA ASN A 678 40.42 -85.88 -18.61
C ASN A 678 39.73 -87.12 -18.05
N GLU A 679 38.66 -86.95 -17.27
CA GLU A 679 37.84 -88.05 -16.78
C GLU A 679 37.14 -88.79 -17.93
N LYS A 680 36.59 -88.06 -18.91
CA LYS A 680 36.05 -88.66 -20.14
C LYS A 680 37.12 -89.39 -20.94
N LEU A 681 38.34 -88.87 -21.00
CA LEU A 681 39.47 -89.52 -21.68
C LEU A 681 39.85 -90.81 -20.97
N LYS A 682 39.94 -90.82 -19.64
CA LYS A 682 40.25 -92.00 -18.82
C LYS A 682 39.17 -93.09 -18.96
N ASN A 683 37.90 -92.71 -18.83
CA ASN A 683 36.78 -93.61 -19.06
C ASN A 683 36.76 -94.18 -20.49
N TYR A 684 37.22 -93.38 -21.47
CA TYR A 684 37.34 -93.82 -22.85
C TYR A 684 38.49 -94.82 -23.04
N THR A 685 39.66 -94.57 -22.47
CA THR A 685 40.80 -95.50 -22.53
C THR A 685 40.49 -96.82 -21.83
N GLU A 686 39.82 -96.78 -20.67
CA GLU A 686 39.39 -97.98 -19.94
C GLU A 686 38.37 -98.81 -20.73
N ARG A 687 37.45 -98.16 -21.46
CA ARG A 687 36.49 -98.85 -22.32
C ARG A 687 37.15 -99.48 -23.54
N LEU A 688 38.14 -98.80 -24.14
CA LEU A 688 38.90 -99.36 -25.27
C LEU A 688 39.72 -100.59 -24.86
N ALA A 689 40.35 -100.57 -23.68
CA ALA A 689 41.18 -101.67 -23.18
C ALA A 689 40.40 -102.99 -22.92
N LYS A 690 39.06 -102.93 -22.88
CA LYS A 690 38.18 -104.11 -22.68
C LYS A 690 37.77 -104.81 -23.99
N LEU A 691 38.13 -104.26 -25.15
CA LEU A 691 37.83 -104.87 -26.47
C LEU A 691 39.01 -105.68 -27.00
N SER A 692 38.73 -106.70 -27.81
CA SER A 692 39.75 -107.47 -28.56
C SER A 692 40.52 -106.59 -29.56
N GLU A 693 41.79 -106.89 -29.85
CA GLU A 693 42.67 -106.05 -30.69
C GLU A 693 42.13 -105.78 -32.11
N GLU A 694 41.42 -106.75 -32.71
CA GLU A 694 40.78 -106.57 -34.02
C GLU A 694 39.63 -105.57 -33.98
N ASP A 695 38.82 -105.60 -32.92
CA ASP A 695 37.70 -104.68 -32.72
C ASP A 695 38.17 -103.27 -32.34
N GLN A 696 39.29 -103.16 -31.63
CA GLN A 696 39.95 -101.88 -31.37
C GLN A 696 40.38 -101.19 -32.68
N LYS A 697 40.99 -101.94 -33.63
CA LYS A 697 41.38 -101.40 -34.95
C LYS A 697 40.18 -100.95 -35.77
N LYS A 698 39.12 -101.78 -35.85
CA LYS A 698 37.86 -101.41 -36.54
C LYS A 698 37.19 -100.19 -35.91
N PHE A 699 37.19 -100.06 -34.57
CA PHE A 699 36.63 -98.90 -33.90
C PHE A 699 37.40 -97.60 -34.17
N LEU A 700 38.74 -97.67 -34.20
CA LEU A 700 39.60 -96.52 -34.52
C LEU A 700 39.45 -96.08 -35.98
N GLU A 701 39.37 -97.02 -36.92
CA GLU A 701 39.05 -96.80 -38.35
C GLU A 701 37.69 -96.10 -38.51
N MET A 702 36.63 -96.68 -37.91
CA MET A 702 35.28 -96.09 -37.95
C MET A 702 35.21 -94.72 -37.29
N ARG A 703 36.02 -94.48 -36.26
CA ARG A 703 36.12 -93.16 -35.61
C ARG A 703 36.85 -92.14 -36.48
N LYS A 704 37.92 -92.53 -37.18
CA LYS A 704 38.61 -91.68 -38.16
C LYS A 704 37.64 -91.28 -39.26
N LEU A 705 36.87 -92.24 -39.81
CA LEU A 705 35.85 -91.98 -40.82
C LEU A 705 34.75 -91.04 -40.30
N ARG A 706 34.22 -91.28 -39.08
CA ARG A 706 33.21 -90.41 -38.45
C ARG A 706 33.75 -89.02 -38.13
N ARG A 707 35.02 -88.88 -37.75
CA ARG A 707 35.67 -87.57 -37.53
C ARG A 707 35.79 -86.81 -38.85
N ALA A 708 36.26 -87.46 -39.91
CA ALA A 708 36.36 -86.85 -41.24
C ALA A 708 34.97 -86.39 -41.75
N LEU A 709 33.93 -87.22 -41.58
CA LEU A 709 32.55 -86.87 -41.92
C LEU A 709 32.02 -85.68 -41.09
N LYS A 710 32.28 -85.65 -39.78
CA LYS A 710 31.88 -84.53 -38.93
C LYS A 710 32.62 -83.24 -39.28
N GLU A 711 33.91 -83.32 -39.60
CA GLU A 711 34.70 -82.16 -40.01
C GLU A 711 34.21 -81.61 -41.34
N LYS A 712 33.91 -82.48 -42.30
CA LYS A 712 33.30 -82.11 -43.59
C LYS A 712 31.93 -81.43 -43.36
N LYS A 713 31.09 -82.00 -42.51
CA LYS A 713 29.77 -81.42 -42.14
C LYS A 713 29.89 -80.08 -41.40
N MET A 714 30.88 -79.92 -40.52
CA MET A 714 31.13 -78.66 -39.83
C MET A 714 31.65 -77.58 -40.77
N LYS A 715 32.53 -77.92 -41.71
CA LYS A 715 32.98 -77.00 -42.78
C LYS A 715 31.80 -76.58 -43.66
N GLU A 716 30.88 -77.49 -44.00
CA GLU A 716 29.63 -77.12 -44.69
C GLU A 716 28.75 -76.19 -43.86
N ILE A 717 28.57 -76.43 -42.56
CA ILE A 717 27.78 -75.55 -41.68
C ILE A 717 28.42 -74.16 -41.57
N LEU A 718 29.75 -74.07 -41.46
CA LEU A 718 30.46 -72.80 -41.42
C LEU A 718 30.30 -72.04 -42.74
N LYS A 719 30.40 -72.75 -43.88
CA LYS A 719 30.18 -72.19 -45.22
C LYS A 719 28.75 -71.68 -45.39
N LYS A 720 27.76 -72.42 -44.84
CA LYS A 720 26.35 -72.01 -44.81
C LYS A 720 26.11 -70.80 -43.91
N LYS A 721 26.80 -70.71 -42.77
CA LYS A 721 26.76 -69.52 -41.89
C LYS A 721 27.39 -68.28 -42.51
N GLN A 722 28.48 -68.44 -43.27
CA GLN A 722 29.09 -67.34 -44.03
C GLN A 722 28.17 -66.86 -45.15
N GLN A 723 27.50 -67.77 -45.88
CA GLN A 723 26.47 -67.42 -46.87
C GLN A 723 25.26 -66.70 -46.24
N LEU A 724 24.81 -67.12 -45.07
CA LEU A 724 23.75 -66.43 -44.31
C LEU A 724 24.15 -65.04 -43.81
N SER A 725 25.45 -64.77 -43.59
CA SER A 725 25.94 -63.45 -43.19
C SER A 725 26.08 -62.46 -44.36
N THR A 726 26.32 -62.97 -45.58
CA THR A 726 26.37 -62.15 -46.80
C THR A 726 24.96 -61.71 -47.24
N ASP A 727 23.95 -62.56 -47.07
CA ASP A 727 22.55 -62.22 -47.39
C ASP A 727 21.94 -61.19 -46.40
N SER A 728 22.47 -61.09 -45.18
CA SER A 728 22.07 -60.06 -44.20
C SER A 728 22.69 -58.68 -44.45
N ASN A 729 23.82 -58.59 -45.15
CA ASN A 729 24.43 -57.30 -45.50
C ASN A 729 23.76 -56.64 -46.72
N ILE A 730 23.27 -57.42 -47.68
CA ILE A 730 22.53 -56.90 -48.85
C ILE A 730 21.20 -56.23 -48.42
N ASN A 731 20.56 -56.73 -47.35
CA ASN A 731 19.32 -56.15 -46.82
C ASN A 731 19.53 -54.88 -45.98
N ASN A 732 20.74 -54.62 -45.48
CA ASN A 732 21.04 -53.40 -44.71
C ASN A 732 21.48 -52.22 -45.59
N GLU A 733 22.08 -52.47 -46.76
CA GLU A 733 22.39 -51.38 -47.72
C GLU A 733 21.13 -50.82 -48.40
N ALA A 734 20.07 -51.62 -48.57
CA ALA A 734 18.79 -51.14 -49.09
C ALA A 734 18.02 -50.23 -48.09
N PHE A 735 18.33 -50.27 -46.80
CA PHE A 735 17.62 -49.49 -45.77
C PHE A 735 18.27 -48.12 -45.51
N ILE A 736 19.55 -47.94 -45.84
CA ILE A 736 20.27 -46.66 -45.63
C ILE A 736 20.07 -45.67 -46.80
N ALA A 737 19.65 -46.14 -47.98
CA ALA A 737 19.39 -45.26 -49.13
C ALA A 737 18.09 -44.43 -49.03
N ASN A 738 17.19 -44.70 -48.08
CA ASN A 738 15.86 -44.09 -48.01
C ASN A 738 15.64 -43.07 -46.86
N THR A 739 16.72 -42.58 -46.23
CA THR A 739 16.63 -41.63 -45.09
C THR A 739 17.31 -40.28 -45.33
N ASN A 740 17.65 -39.94 -46.59
CA ASN A 740 18.20 -38.63 -46.98
C ASN A 740 17.27 -37.83 -47.91
N HIS A 741 15.96 -37.90 -47.67
CA HIS A 741 14.99 -36.93 -48.20
C HIS A 741 13.87 -36.72 -47.18
N GLU A 742 14.12 -35.84 -46.20
CA GLU A 742 13.14 -34.91 -45.61
C GLU A 742 13.87 -33.81 -44.83
#